data_AF-A0A9Q2W587-F1
#
_entry.id   AF-A0A9Q2W587-F1
#
_cell.length_a   1.000
_cell.length_b   1.000
_cell.length_c   1.000
_cell.angle_alpha   90.00
_cell.angle_beta   90.00
_cell.angle_gamma   90.00
#
_symmetry.space_group_name_H-M   'P 1'
#
loop_
_entity.id
_entity.type
_entity.pdbx_description
1 polymer ?
#
loop_
_entity_poly.entity_id
_entity_poly.type
_entity_poly.pdbx_seq_one_letter_code
_entity_poly.pdbx_strand_id
1 'polypeptide(L)'
;MPVTDVEIHKRYSWRQMNAYVRTGYMERFRQMFERFPFIETVELKEPTTFLAHASRMHVVRDALASWMTQQGIVFTDPQVPLVANHRDALLQTAAEVRDAVLAMTDRPMNSEATVARIRAIDADMVLELGPGGKSLELLVANGAETPSAPWTGTADDAGLFDAIDLSGRLRATLRDLLTTGATPGPVEFDLLRTAFRTAAGSRLHERWIRRVIGTAMDSLADRPQRDDLIGIRRFLEVFGTTHAHREHVDVAAGEIVIRARVKKYLTGSPEQLGHARTELEVLDADGNVSVRDLAAPSHVESTVFHFEHQVDTGPEDLSRTVRRLVRAHPLAEQIHARLVGAVARPKVLGDGSGPEPEPIGAVWRNAATALVAHRSSLFELVRTYRPALLAQTDHHLAGSDRCGWLVALAVSGAVDPEDVVPLVARSLRGARNPDREDVRHDLAELADKIGDASISVLSPEGVPLTTRRELIDATRAVLVEGALDVPERRIQLNGVCLVVSLGSTLPNHRVRSVPHRADVITVRSPGEIWHRGVNIDLDEAEERSALTRSLEHEHVLRYAQHRKILSSTVNAYLEPGETVVGFGAGGSESMTVFVERDGAPGRRVRKVLSDALSTVSWDPSGTGVMLPPFAKARKQAEYLQALPLELRRVFPTVGNITSRELPVPAHVVADTDAFREVIYEMTYVPGEEVSRWVERTKPPVEVVSRVYEAVIGVLHRDVHSVHRAPAPGGTLEEQYFRKIEERLALCRRTAPHTFGAALLDTEHVIVDGQRLRNIGPLLNALRSDPEYLDVLEPRVHALVMGDTNTENVKLADTTPLRRAQELIERGAPQPEVDAALAAITADSIGVMFLDPRAIGFRSDGGETRDDPMYDNKPWHNSIGHYDEMHYEQFDLAVDVADDGSPVVDVRFHDGNPYQVAYAGMAKRFAPVMAAVYGADAHGMPVVPDDPYWLVRFVFTMGTHFTAMPPFHFLSEVDGTLVDSPLSQRRPIAIYVEGLKWLNWAVEMLEGSRTEFLGIPMPALPYSTPNGDNR
;
A
#
# COMPACT_ATOMS: atom_id res chain seq x y z
N MET A 1 -29.39 40.97 -21.52
CA MET A 1 -28.75 41.87 -22.50
C MET A 1 -29.74 42.15 -23.62
N PRO A 2 -29.99 43.41 -24.02
CA PRO A 2 -30.54 43.67 -25.34
C PRO A 2 -29.51 43.20 -26.37
N VAL A 3 -29.88 42.23 -27.20
CA VAL A 3 -29.03 41.67 -28.28
C VAL A 3 -28.60 42.76 -29.29
N THR A 4 -29.24 43.93 -29.23
CA THR A 4 -29.01 45.08 -30.09
C THR A 4 -27.77 45.92 -29.75
N ASP A 5 -27.15 45.75 -28.58
CA ASP A 5 -26.05 46.62 -28.13
C ASP A 5 -24.70 45.92 -27.90
N VAL A 6 -24.71 44.59 -27.76
CA VAL A 6 -23.52 43.77 -27.57
C VAL A 6 -23.60 42.57 -28.50
N GLU A 7 -22.51 42.28 -29.22
CA GLU A 7 -22.44 41.17 -30.16
C GLU A 7 -21.15 40.37 -29.96
N ILE A 8 -21.29 39.07 -29.71
CA ILE A 8 -20.13 38.19 -29.49
C ILE A 8 -19.40 38.02 -30.83
N HIS A 9 -18.11 38.33 -30.83
CA HIS A 9 -17.24 38.23 -31.99
C HIS A 9 -16.39 36.94 -31.95
N LYS A 10 -15.80 36.65 -30.79
CA LYS A 10 -14.84 35.55 -30.64
C LYS A 10 -14.88 34.96 -29.24
N ARG A 11 -14.99 33.63 -29.14
CA ARG A 11 -14.57 32.86 -27.96
C ARG A 11 -13.09 32.57 -28.11
N TYR A 12 -12.26 33.34 -27.42
CA TYR A 12 -10.82 33.32 -27.62
C TYR A 12 -10.17 32.19 -26.82
N SER A 13 -10.52 32.07 -25.54
CA SER A 13 -10.15 30.96 -24.67
C SER A 13 -11.15 30.79 -23.54
N TRP A 14 -10.97 29.76 -22.72
CA TRP A 14 -11.78 29.52 -21.52
C TRP A 14 -11.75 30.70 -20.51
N ARG A 15 -10.76 31.61 -20.61
CA ARG A 15 -10.66 32.84 -19.81
C ARG A 15 -11.12 34.11 -20.53
N GLN A 16 -11.30 34.09 -21.84
CA GLN A 16 -11.47 35.32 -22.64
C GLN A 16 -12.55 35.18 -23.73
N MET A 17 -13.48 36.12 -23.73
CA MET A 17 -14.47 36.31 -24.79
C MET A 17 -14.44 37.75 -25.30
N ASN A 18 -14.35 37.91 -26.61
CA ASN A 18 -14.35 39.21 -27.27
C ASN A 18 -15.73 39.49 -27.84
N ALA A 19 -16.21 40.70 -27.59
CA ALA A 19 -17.49 41.18 -28.09
C ALA A 19 -17.35 42.60 -28.65
N TYR A 20 -18.15 42.92 -29.64
CA TYR A 20 -18.39 44.31 -30.04
C TYR A 20 -19.44 44.91 -29.10
N VAL A 21 -19.16 46.11 -28.60
CA VAL A 21 -20.07 46.87 -27.76
C VAL A 21 -20.32 48.21 -28.43
N ARG A 22 -21.59 48.61 -28.57
CA ARG A 22 -21.94 49.92 -29.11
C ARG A 22 -21.33 51.02 -28.24
N THR A 23 -20.69 52.01 -28.85
CA THR A 23 -19.94 53.08 -28.14
C THR A 23 -20.73 53.72 -26.99
N GLY A 24 -22.01 54.05 -27.21
CA GLY A 24 -22.87 54.65 -26.17
C GLY A 24 -23.32 53.70 -25.05
N TYR A 25 -22.97 52.41 -25.10
CA TYR A 25 -23.32 51.38 -24.12
C TYR A 25 -22.12 50.87 -23.30
N MET A 26 -20.89 51.29 -23.65
CA MET A 26 -19.66 50.77 -23.04
C MET A 26 -19.62 50.96 -21.51
N GLU A 27 -20.02 52.13 -21.01
CA GLU A 27 -19.99 52.43 -19.58
C GLU A 27 -20.94 51.52 -18.79
N ARG A 28 -22.17 51.33 -19.28
CA ARG A 28 -23.13 50.39 -18.68
C ARG A 28 -22.66 48.95 -18.76
N PHE A 29 -21.97 48.58 -19.84
CA PHE A 29 -21.38 47.26 -20.00
C PHE A 29 -20.31 47.00 -18.93
N ARG A 30 -19.41 47.97 -18.67
CA ARG A 30 -18.38 47.88 -17.60
C ARG A 30 -18.99 47.79 -16.21
N GLN A 31 -19.90 48.71 -15.86
CA GLN A 31 -20.58 48.74 -14.56
C GLN A 31 -21.30 47.43 -14.21
N MET A 32 -21.82 46.73 -15.22
CA MET A 32 -22.47 45.43 -15.02
C MET A 32 -21.49 44.37 -14.48
N PHE A 33 -20.21 44.45 -14.84
CA PHE A 33 -19.19 43.49 -14.41
C PHE A 33 -18.49 43.85 -13.11
N GLU A 34 -18.65 45.08 -12.59
CA GLU A 34 -18.09 45.49 -11.29
C GLU A 34 -18.57 44.62 -10.11
N ARG A 35 -19.73 43.96 -10.26
CA ARG A 35 -20.27 43.00 -9.28
C ARG A 35 -19.60 41.62 -9.31
N PHE A 36 -18.71 41.38 -10.27
CA PHE A 36 -18.00 40.12 -10.46
C PHE A 36 -16.49 40.37 -10.37
N PRO A 37 -15.88 40.30 -9.17
CA PRO A 37 -14.49 40.72 -8.95
C PRO A 37 -13.43 39.90 -9.70
N PHE A 38 -13.84 38.81 -10.35
CA PHE A 38 -12.99 37.91 -11.15
C PHE A 38 -13.15 38.13 -12.67
N ILE A 39 -13.92 39.13 -13.10
CA ILE A 39 -14.11 39.47 -14.52
C ILE A 39 -13.54 40.87 -14.77
N GLU A 40 -12.51 40.93 -15.61
CA GLU A 40 -11.94 42.18 -16.09
C GLU A 40 -12.50 42.53 -17.47
N THR A 41 -12.80 43.81 -17.70
CA THR A 41 -13.23 44.30 -19.02
C THR A 41 -12.15 45.19 -19.62
N VAL A 42 -11.58 44.76 -20.75
CA VAL A 42 -10.49 45.45 -21.43
C VAL A 42 -10.92 45.82 -22.85
N GLU A 43 -10.64 47.06 -23.26
CA GLU A 43 -10.89 47.53 -24.61
C GLU A 43 -9.71 47.12 -25.52
N LEU A 44 -9.96 46.16 -26.42
CA LEU A 44 -8.89 45.56 -27.24
C LEU A 44 -8.55 46.35 -28.51
N LYS A 45 -9.49 47.14 -29.03
CA LYS A 45 -9.36 47.90 -30.28
C LYS A 45 -10.17 49.19 -30.19
N GLU A 46 -9.75 50.21 -30.94
CA GLU A 46 -10.51 51.44 -31.13
C GLU A 46 -11.89 51.17 -31.77
N PRO A 47 -12.89 52.02 -31.51
CA PRO A 47 -14.23 51.91 -32.10
C PRO A 47 -14.19 51.75 -33.62
N THR A 48 -14.93 50.78 -34.14
CA THR A 48 -14.95 50.45 -35.57
C THR A 48 -16.39 50.30 -36.09
N THR A 49 -16.58 50.60 -37.37
CA THR A 49 -17.82 50.32 -38.12
C THR A 49 -17.78 48.95 -38.82
N PHE A 50 -16.64 48.29 -38.80
CA PHE A 50 -16.44 46.97 -39.41
C PHE A 50 -16.79 45.86 -38.41
N LEU A 51 -17.81 45.06 -38.75
CA LEU A 51 -18.18 43.84 -38.03
C LEU A 51 -17.77 42.62 -38.84
N ALA A 52 -17.23 41.62 -38.15
CA ALA A 52 -16.95 40.29 -38.70
C ALA A 52 -17.22 39.25 -37.63
N HIS A 53 -17.53 38.01 -38.03
CA HIS A 53 -17.92 36.93 -37.12
C HIS A 53 -19.12 37.30 -36.23
N ALA A 54 -20.11 37.97 -36.83
CA ALA A 54 -21.19 38.64 -36.11
C ALA A 54 -22.53 38.36 -36.79
N SER A 55 -23.54 37.92 -36.04
CA SER A 55 -24.88 37.58 -36.53
C SER A 55 -25.52 38.64 -37.45
N ARG A 56 -25.21 39.93 -37.22
CA ARG A 56 -25.66 41.03 -38.09
C ARG A 56 -25.15 40.96 -39.52
N MET A 57 -24.06 40.23 -39.77
CA MET A 57 -23.43 40.07 -41.08
C MET A 57 -24.09 39.00 -41.96
N HIS A 58 -25.24 38.44 -41.58
CA HIS A 58 -25.96 37.45 -42.39
C HIS A 58 -26.23 37.93 -43.84
N VAL A 59 -26.54 39.21 -44.04
CA VAL A 59 -26.73 39.78 -45.40
C VAL A 59 -25.45 39.66 -46.24
N VAL A 60 -24.27 39.81 -45.61
CA VAL A 60 -22.98 39.67 -46.27
C VAL A 60 -22.66 38.20 -46.55
N ARG A 61 -23.07 37.28 -45.67
CA ARG A 61 -23.02 35.83 -45.94
C ARG A 61 -23.77 35.49 -47.23
N ASP A 62 -24.99 35.97 -47.38
CA ASP A 62 -25.83 35.70 -48.55
C ASP A 62 -25.24 36.30 -49.83
N ALA A 63 -24.71 37.53 -49.74
CA ALA A 63 -24.02 38.18 -50.86
C ALA A 63 -22.77 37.40 -51.28
N LEU A 64 -21.95 36.95 -50.32
CA LEU A 64 -20.75 36.14 -50.58
C LEU A 64 -21.11 34.79 -51.22
N ALA A 65 -22.16 34.12 -50.73
CA ALA A 65 -22.64 32.85 -51.28
C ALA A 65 -23.14 33.00 -52.74
N SER A 66 -23.83 34.10 -53.04
CA SER A 66 -24.27 34.43 -54.40
C SER A 66 -23.08 34.72 -55.31
N TRP A 67 -22.12 35.53 -54.85
CA TRP A 67 -20.89 35.84 -55.59
C TRP A 67 -20.07 34.58 -55.92
N MET A 68 -19.85 33.69 -54.95
CA MET A 68 -19.13 32.42 -55.18
C MET A 68 -19.78 31.59 -56.30
N THR A 69 -21.12 31.56 -56.33
CA THR A 69 -21.88 30.87 -57.38
C THR A 69 -21.69 31.55 -58.74
N GLN A 70 -21.76 32.89 -58.79
CA GLN A 70 -21.57 33.66 -60.03
C GLN A 70 -20.17 33.52 -60.61
N GLN A 71 -19.14 33.39 -59.76
CA GLN A 71 -17.75 33.20 -60.18
C GLN A 71 -17.39 31.75 -60.48
N GLY A 72 -18.32 30.80 -60.34
CA GLY A 72 -18.06 29.38 -60.60
C GLY A 72 -17.03 28.75 -59.64
N ILE A 73 -16.97 29.21 -58.39
CA ILE A 73 -16.04 28.66 -57.40
C ILE A 73 -16.51 27.26 -56.99
N VAL A 74 -15.66 26.25 -57.23
CA VAL A 74 -15.92 24.85 -56.88
C VAL A 74 -15.13 24.47 -55.63
N PHE A 75 -15.83 23.93 -54.65
CA PHE A 75 -15.22 23.32 -53.47
C PHE A 75 -15.12 21.81 -53.68
N THR A 76 -14.02 21.21 -53.26
CA THR A 76 -13.82 19.75 -53.27
C THR A 76 -13.67 19.24 -51.85
N ASP A 77 -13.86 17.93 -51.66
CA ASP A 77 -13.56 17.29 -50.39
C ASP A 77 -12.07 17.52 -50.04
N PRO A 78 -11.76 17.92 -48.80
CA PRO A 78 -10.39 18.21 -48.42
C PRO A 78 -9.56 16.92 -48.30
N GLN A 79 -8.37 16.91 -48.90
CA GLN A 79 -7.43 15.78 -48.80
C GLN A 79 -6.84 15.63 -47.39
N VAL A 80 -6.79 16.73 -46.63
CA VAL A 80 -6.38 16.77 -45.23
C VAL A 80 -7.54 17.34 -44.43
N PRO A 81 -8.01 16.67 -43.35
CA PRO A 81 -9.11 17.17 -42.53
C PRO A 81 -8.86 18.61 -42.06
N LEU A 82 -9.87 19.47 -42.16
CA LEU A 82 -9.76 20.87 -41.75
C LEU A 82 -10.48 21.09 -40.41
N VAL A 83 -9.86 21.83 -39.49
CA VAL A 83 -10.52 22.19 -38.22
C VAL A 83 -11.38 23.44 -38.42
N ALA A 84 -12.65 23.36 -38.05
CA ALA A 84 -13.55 24.49 -38.10
C ALA A 84 -13.19 25.55 -37.04
N ASN A 85 -13.34 26.83 -37.39
CA ASN A 85 -13.11 27.96 -36.47
C ASN A 85 -14.41 28.65 -36.04
N HIS A 86 -15.57 28.13 -36.41
CA HIS A 86 -16.89 28.67 -36.04
C HIS A 86 -17.71 27.70 -35.18
N ARG A 87 -17.26 26.46 -35.03
CA ARG A 87 -17.89 25.38 -34.25
C ARG A 87 -16.84 24.32 -33.91
N ASP A 88 -17.17 23.43 -32.99
CA ASP A 88 -16.34 22.27 -32.67
C ASP A 88 -16.56 21.14 -33.70
N ALA A 89 -15.81 21.15 -34.81
CA ALA A 89 -15.93 20.14 -35.87
C ALA A 89 -14.65 19.98 -36.72
N LEU A 90 -14.46 18.77 -37.25
CA LEU A 90 -13.57 18.47 -38.37
C LEU A 90 -14.38 18.47 -39.67
N LEU A 91 -13.93 19.22 -40.68
CA LEU A 91 -14.58 19.31 -41.99
C LEU A 91 -13.98 18.26 -42.91
N GLN A 92 -14.85 17.44 -43.51
CA GLN A 92 -14.47 16.32 -44.38
C GLN A 92 -15.11 16.37 -45.76
N THR A 93 -16.06 17.29 -45.99
CA THR A 93 -16.77 17.40 -47.27
C THR A 93 -16.68 18.81 -47.87
N ALA A 94 -16.80 18.91 -49.20
CA ALA A 94 -16.84 20.16 -49.93
C ALA A 94 -17.92 21.13 -49.41
N ALA A 95 -19.09 20.59 -49.04
CA ALA A 95 -20.21 21.37 -48.52
C ALA A 95 -19.89 22.00 -47.15
N GLU A 96 -19.20 21.26 -46.28
CA GLU A 96 -18.75 21.74 -44.98
C GLU A 96 -17.67 22.81 -45.10
N VAL A 97 -16.71 22.65 -46.03
CA VAL A 97 -15.69 23.66 -46.31
C VAL A 97 -16.37 24.94 -46.81
N ARG A 98 -17.33 24.83 -47.73
CA ARG A 98 -18.12 25.97 -48.20
C ARG A 98 -18.87 26.66 -47.06
N ASP A 99 -19.55 25.91 -46.18
CA ASP A 99 -20.24 26.49 -45.01
C ASP A 99 -19.27 27.20 -44.06
N ALA A 100 -18.07 26.64 -43.86
CA ALA A 100 -17.06 27.23 -43.00
C ALA A 100 -16.51 28.57 -43.52
N VAL A 101 -16.28 28.69 -44.84
CA VAL A 101 -15.88 29.97 -45.45
C VAL A 101 -16.99 31.01 -45.29
N LEU A 102 -18.25 30.61 -45.54
CA LEU A 102 -19.39 31.51 -45.34
C LEU A 102 -19.56 31.92 -43.87
N ALA A 103 -19.32 31.00 -42.93
CA ALA A 103 -19.43 31.26 -41.50
C ALA A 103 -18.42 32.30 -40.98
N MET A 104 -17.36 32.63 -41.72
CA MET A 104 -16.42 33.68 -41.36
C MET A 104 -17.06 35.08 -41.34
N THR A 105 -18.22 35.27 -42.00
CA THR A 105 -18.92 36.55 -41.99
C THR A 105 -19.81 36.68 -40.75
N ASP A 106 -20.71 35.72 -40.52
CA ASP A 106 -21.87 35.90 -39.64
C ASP A 106 -21.88 35.05 -38.37
N ARG A 107 -20.94 34.11 -38.20
CA ARG A 107 -20.85 33.28 -36.99
C ARG A 107 -19.65 33.67 -36.13
N PRO A 108 -19.79 33.70 -34.78
CA PRO A 108 -18.67 33.96 -33.89
C PRO A 108 -17.53 32.97 -34.10
N MET A 109 -16.30 33.48 -34.00
CA MET A 109 -15.12 32.64 -34.08
C MET A 109 -14.94 31.88 -32.76
N ASN A 110 -14.85 30.56 -32.81
CA ASN A 110 -14.74 29.71 -31.64
C ASN A 110 -13.34 29.09 -31.56
N SER A 111 -12.36 29.94 -31.28
CA SER A 111 -10.95 29.52 -31.22
C SER A 111 -10.65 28.60 -30.04
N GLU A 112 -11.39 28.73 -28.94
CA GLU A 112 -11.36 27.77 -27.84
C GLU A 112 -11.70 26.35 -28.33
N ALA A 113 -12.81 26.19 -29.08
CA ALA A 113 -13.18 24.92 -29.66
C ALA A 113 -12.17 24.43 -30.72
N THR A 114 -11.58 25.35 -31.51
CA THR A 114 -10.51 25.00 -32.45
C THR A 114 -9.32 24.39 -31.73
N VAL A 115 -8.85 24.99 -30.64
CA VAL A 115 -7.74 24.44 -29.85
C VAL A 115 -8.14 23.14 -29.16
N ALA A 116 -9.37 23.04 -28.63
CA ALA A 116 -9.89 21.79 -28.07
C ALA A 116 -9.91 20.66 -29.11
N ARG A 117 -10.26 20.97 -30.36
CA ARG A 117 -10.23 19.99 -31.46
C ARG A 117 -8.81 19.62 -31.86
N ILE A 118 -7.87 20.58 -31.88
CA ILE A 118 -6.44 20.29 -32.09
C ILE A 118 -5.92 19.30 -31.03
N ARG A 119 -6.30 19.49 -29.76
CA ARG A 119 -5.98 18.52 -28.70
C ARG A 119 -6.60 17.16 -28.96
N ALA A 120 -7.86 17.11 -29.39
CA ALA A 120 -8.56 15.87 -29.68
C ALA A 120 -8.00 15.10 -30.89
N ILE A 121 -7.34 15.78 -31.83
CA ILE A 121 -6.61 15.16 -32.94
C ILE A 121 -5.32 14.49 -32.45
N ASP A 122 -4.85 14.86 -31.26
CA ASP A 122 -3.63 14.31 -30.63
C ASP A 122 -2.37 14.52 -31.49
N ALA A 123 -2.26 15.68 -32.14
CA ALA A 123 -1.12 15.98 -32.99
C ALA A 123 0.21 15.96 -32.21
N ASP A 124 1.26 15.46 -32.85
CA ASP A 124 2.63 15.43 -32.31
C ASP A 124 3.26 16.84 -32.26
N MET A 125 2.90 17.69 -33.22
CA MET A 125 3.40 19.06 -33.36
C MET A 125 2.43 19.92 -34.17
N VAL A 126 2.41 21.23 -33.90
CA VAL A 126 1.73 22.25 -34.71
C VAL A 126 2.74 23.21 -35.31
N LEU A 127 2.71 23.39 -36.63
CA LEU A 127 3.53 24.38 -37.33
C LEU A 127 2.67 25.54 -37.80
N GLU A 128 3.04 26.76 -37.41
CA GLU A 128 2.45 27.97 -37.98
C GLU A 128 3.19 28.35 -39.26
N LEU A 129 2.50 28.26 -40.39
CA LEU A 129 3.07 28.64 -41.68
C LEU A 129 3.03 30.18 -41.83
N GLY A 130 4.21 30.80 -41.88
CA GLY A 130 4.38 32.24 -42.09
C GLY A 130 4.72 33.05 -40.83
N PRO A 131 5.09 34.35 -40.98
CA PRO A 131 5.75 35.15 -39.93
C PRO A 131 4.79 35.75 -38.87
N GLY A 132 3.82 34.99 -38.36
CA GLY A 132 2.68 35.54 -37.61
C GLY A 132 2.73 35.48 -36.09
N GLY A 133 3.16 34.37 -35.50
CA GLY A 133 3.14 34.09 -34.05
C GLY A 133 1.75 33.94 -33.41
N LYS A 134 0.70 34.52 -34.01
CA LYS A 134 -0.64 34.66 -33.43
C LYS A 134 -1.34 33.33 -33.18
N SER A 135 -1.08 32.32 -34.02
CA SER A 135 -1.67 30.99 -33.84
C SER A 135 -1.01 30.27 -32.66
N LEU A 136 0.29 30.49 -32.46
CA LEU A 136 1.04 29.97 -31.31
C LEU A 136 0.59 30.65 -30.01
N GLU A 137 0.41 31.97 -30.01
CA GLU A 137 -0.17 32.71 -28.88
C GLU A 137 -1.56 32.17 -28.52
N LEU A 138 -2.39 31.88 -29.52
CA LEU A 138 -3.72 31.31 -29.31
C LEU A 138 -3.65 29.92 -28.65
N LEU A 139 -2.72 29.06 -29.09
CA LEU A 139 -2.47 27.75 -28.49
C LEU A 139 -2.08 27.91 -27.01
N VAL A 140 -1.11 28.78 -26.72
CA VAL A 140 -0.65 29.06 -25.36
C VAL A 140 -1.77 29.60 -24.47
N ALA A 141 -2.55 30.57 -24.96
CA ALA A 141 -3.64 31.18 -24.18
C ALA A 141 -4.81 30.22 -23.91
N ASN A 142 -4.91 29.13 -24.67
CA ASN A 142 -5.85 28.04 -24.44
C ASN A 142 -5.22 26.88 -23.64
N GLY A 143 -3.93 26.98 -23.28
CA GLY A 143 -3.17 25.98 -22.53
C GLY A 143 -2.77 24.76 -23.35
N ALA A 144 -2.66 24.86 -24.68
CA ALA A 144 -2.30 23.71 -25.51
C ALA A 144 -0.89 23.21 -25.16
N GLU A 145 -0.78 21.90 -24.91
CA GLU A 145 0.49 21.25 -24.58
C GLU A 145 1.25 20.79 -25.83
N THR A 146 0.57 20.72 -26.98
CA THR A 146 1.17 20.28 -28.23
C THR A 146 2.36 21.17 -28.58
N PRO A 147 3.56 20.59 -28.80
CA PRO A 147 4.73 21.32 -29.27
C PRO A 147 4.37 22.15 -30.50
N SER A 148 4.74 23.42 -30.50
CA SER A 148 4.40 24.29 -31.61
C SER A 148 5.48 25.30 -31.93
N ALA A 149 5.66 25.59 -33.22
CA ALA A 149 6.71 26.45 -33.72
C ALA A 149 6.27 27.18 -35.00
N PRO A 150 6.83 28.36 -35.28
CA PRO A 150 6.69 28.96 -36.60
C PRO A 150 7.52 28.17 -37.61
N TRP A 151 7.06 28.10 -38.85
CA TRP A 151 7.82 27.59 -39.98
C TRP A 151 7.94 28.69 -41.02
N THR A 152 9.17 29.15 -41.25
CA THR A 152 9.45 30.25 -42.19
C THR A 152 10.25 29.78 -43.41
N GLY A 153 10.79 28.56 -43.37
CA GLY A 153 11.60 27.97 -44.44
C GLY A 153 13.05 28.44 -44.42
N THR A 154 13.57 28.87 -43.26
CA THR A 154 14.95 29.35 -43.10
C THR A 154 15.91 28.22 -42.71
N ALA A 155 17.23 28.47 -42.75
CA ALA A 155 18.24 27.48 -42.36
C ALA A 155 18.11 27.07 -40.87
N ASP A 156 17.58 27.95 -40.03
CA ASP A 156 17.29 27.67 -38.61
C ASP A 156 16.17 26.62 -38.45
N ASP A 157 15.33 26.42 -39.47
CA ASP A 157 14.25 25.44 -39.49
C ASP A 157 14.74 24.02 -39.88
N ALA A 158 15.99 23.85 -40.33
CA ALA A 158 16.52 22.57 -40.84
C ALA A 158 16.65 21.48 -39.75
N GLY A 159 16.94 21.87 -38.50
CA GLY A 159 17.05 20.95 -37.36
C GLY A 159 15.73 20.24 -37.00
N LEU A 160 14.60 20.73 -37.52
CA LEU A 160 13.29 20.11 -37.32
C LEU A 160 13.21 18.73 -37.96
N PHE A 161 13.77 18.54 -39.16
CA PHE A 161 13.74 17.24 -39.86
C PHE A 161 14.56 16.16 -39.15
N ASP A 162 15.70 16.53 -38.55
CA ASP A 162 16.51 15.61 -37.75
C ASP A 162 15.74 15.12 -36.51
N ALA A 163 14.99 16.01 -35.88
CA ALA A 163 14.11 15.65 -34.78
C ALA A 163 12.88 14.83 -35.24
N ILE A 164 12.39 15.00 -36.48
CA ILE A 164 11.34 14.14 -37.10
C ILE A 164 11.88 12.72 -37.24
N ASP A 165 13.06 12.57 -37.84
CA ASP A 165 13.70 11.28 -38.03
C ASP A 165 13.98 10.56 -36.70
N LEU A 166 14.55 11.28 -35.74
CA LEU A 166 14.79 10.77 -34.38
C LEU A 166 13.50 10.27 -33.73
N SER A 167 12.41 11.02 -33.84
CA SER A 167 11.09 10.63 -33.32
C SER A 167 10.56 9.37 -34.02
N GLY A 168 10.78 9.25 -35.33
CA GLY A 168 10.48 8.04 -36.10
C GLY A 168 11.25 6.82 -35.59
N ARG A 169 12.55 6.98 -35.31
CA ARG A 169 13.39 5.94 -34.72
C ARG A 169 12.95 5.57 -33.31
N LEU A 170 12.66 6.54 -32.44
CA LEU A 170 12.12 6.31 -31.10
C LEU A 170 10.81 5.50 -31.15
N ARG A 171 9.89 5.85 -32.05
CA ARG A 171 8.64 5.10 -32.23
C ARG A 171 8.85 3.69 -32.73
N ALA A 172 9.82 3.50 -33.64
CA ALA A 172 10.16 2.18 -34.15
C ALA A 172 10.74 1.30 -33.04
N THR A 173 11.68 1.82 -32.24
CA THR A 173 12.27 1.12 -31.08
C THR A 173 11.23 0.79 -30.02
N LEU A 174 10.36 1.74 -29.65
CA LEU A 174 9.26 1.47 -28.72
C LEU A 174 8.33 0.38 -29.22
N ARG A 175 8.00 0.38 -30.53
CA ARG A 175 7.16 -0.67 -31.12
C ARG A 175 7.87 -2.03 -31.09
N ASP A 176 9.16 -2.06 -31.42
CA ASP A 176 9.95 -3.29 -31.40
C ASP A 176 10.00 -3.88 -30.00
N LEU A 177 10.39 -3.10 -28.99
CA LEU A 177 10.43 -3.51 -27.58
C LEU A 177 9.05 -3.99 -27.08
N LEU A 178 7.97 -3.34 -27.51
CA LEU A 178 6.61 -3.76 -27.19
C LEU A 178 6.25 -5.11 -27.82
N THR A 179 6.78 -5.43 -29.01
CA THR A 179 6.48 -6.68 -29.72
C THR A 179 7.38 -7.84 -29.32
N THR A 180 8.64 -7.58 -28.99
CA THR A 180 9.66 -8.60 -28.72
C THR A 180 9.82 -8.87 -27.22
N GLY A 181 9.51 -7.89 -26.37
CA GLY A 181 9.81 -7.93 -24.94
C GLY A 181 11.31 -7.88 -24.61
N ALA A 182 12.15 -7.57 -25.59
CA ALA A 182 13.61 -7.57 -25.43
C ALA A 182 14.07 -6.52 -24.41
N THR A 183 15.11 -6.85 -23.63
CA THR A 183 15.72 -5.89 -22.70
C THR A 183 16.54 -4.87 -23.49
N PRO A 184 16.43 -3.55 -23.21
CA PRO A 184 17.20 -2.54 -23.92
C PRO A 184 18.71 -2.71 -23.67
N GLY A 185 19.49 -2.59 -24.74
CA GLY A 185 20.94 -2.68 -24.71
C GLY A 185 21.63 -1.38 -25.17
N PRO A 186 22.90 -1.47 -25.59
CA PRO A 186 23.68 -0.30 -26.00
C PRO A 186 23.03 0.51 -27.14
N VAL A 187 22.38 -0.16 -28.10
CA VAL A 187 21.75 0.50 -29.26
C VAL A 187 20.56 1.35 -28.82
N GLU A 188 19.70 0.82 -27.95
CA GLU A 188 18.55 1.54 -27.40
C GLU A 188 19.01 2.71 -26.52
N PHE A 189 20.05 2.52 -25.71
CA PHE A 189 20.60 3.60 -24.88
C PHE A 189 21.30 4.69 -25.71
N ASP A 190 21.97 4.36 -26.81
CA ASP A 190 22.52 5.35 -27.75
C ASP A 190 21.43 6.20 -28.42
N LEU A 191 20.27 5.62 -28.66
CA LEU A 191 19.11 6.36 -29.14
C LEU A 191 18.62 7.38 -28.09
N LEU A 192 18.57 6.99 -26.81
CA LEU A 192 18.25 7.92 -25.71
C LEU A 192 19.30 9.03 -25.57
N ARG A 193 20.60 8.69 -25.62
CA ARG A 193 21.70 9.68 -25.61
C ARG A 193 21.54 10.68 -26.75
N THR A 194 21.20 10.21 -27.94
CA THR A 194 20.95 11.09 -29.09
C THR A 194 19.73 11.97 -28.86
N ALA A 195 18.66 11.43 -28.27
CA ALA A 195 17.47 12.21 -27.95
C ALA A 195 17.74 13.33 -26.92
N PHE A 196 18.46 13.03 -25.84
CA PHE A 196 18.80 14.03 -24.84
C PHE A 196 19.78 15.08 -25.36
N ARG A 197 20.77 14.71 -26.18
CA ARG A 197 21.67 15.68 -26.84
C ARG A 197 20.89 16.63 -27.76
N THR A 198 19.96 16.11 -28.54
CA THR A 198 19.10 16.92 -29.42
C THR A 198 18.17 17.84 -28.62
N ALA A 199 17.63 17.36 -27.50
CA ALA A 199 16.78 18.14 -26.61
C ALA A 199 17.55 19.26 -25.89
N ALA A 200 18.79 19.03 -25.48
CA ALA A 200 19.62 20.02 -24.78
C ALA A 200 19.86 21.30 -25.60
N GLY A 201 19.85 21.20 -26.93
CA GLY A 201 20.02 22.34 -27.85
C GLY A 201 18.73 23.11 -28.20
N SER A 202 17.53 22.62 -27.85
CA SER A 202 16.26 23.22 -28.29
C SER A 202 15.07 22.83 -27.41
N ARG A 203 14.41 23.84 -26.81
CA ARG A 203 13.17 23.67 -26.02
C ARG A 203 12.02 23.07 -26.84
N LEU A 204 11.98 23.32 -28.15
CA LEU A 204 10.99 22.72 -29.04
C LEU A 204 11.22 21.21 -29.15
N HIS A 205 12.47 20.80 -29.38
CA HIS A 205 12.84 19.39 -29.50
C HIS A 205 12.61 18.64 -28.18
N GLU A 206 12.95 19.27 -27.03
CA GLU A 206 12.66 18.70 -25.70
C GLU A 206 11.16 18.41 -25.52
N ARG A 207 10.29 19.42 -25.75
CA ARG A 207 8.83 19.25 -25.62
C ARG A 207 8.29 18.18 -26.55
N TRP A 208 8.84 18.07 -27.75
CA TRP A 208 8.38 17.12 -28.73
C TRP A 208 8.85 15.68 -28.46
N ILE A 209 10.12 15.47 -28.14
CA ILE A 209 10.63 14.15 -27.73
C ILE A 209 9.84 13.66 -26.51
N ARG A 210 9.61 14.55 -25.54
CA ARG A 210 8.77 14.26 -24.37
C ARG A 210 7.35 13.89 -24.76
N ARG A 211 6.75 14.57 -25.74
CA ARG A 211 5.40 14.23 -26.23
C ARG A 211 5.36 12.84 -26.86
N VAL A 212 6.33 12.53 -27.73
CA VAL A 212 6.42 11.24 -28.42
C VAL A 212 6.58 10.08 -27.44
N ILE A 213 7.44 10.24 -26.43
CA ILE A 213 7.70 9.21 -25.43
C ILE A 213 6.58 9.18 -24.37
N GLY A 214 6.06 10.34 -23.98
CA GLY A 214 4.99 10.49 -23.00
C GLY A 214 3.73 9.71 -23.38
N THR A 215 3.32 9.73 -24.65
CA THR A 215 2.20 8.90 -25.12
C THR A 215 2.43 7.41 -24.88
N ALA A 216 3.67 6.92 -25.00
CA ALA A 216 4.00 5.53 -24.70
C ALA A 216 4.02 5.26 -23.19
N MET A 217 4.51 6.20 -22.38
CA MET A 217 4.45 6.13 -20.91
C MET A 217 3.01 6.03 -20.42
N ASP A 218 2.14 6.93 -20.89
CA ASP A 218 0.71 6.96 -20.54
C ASP A 218 0.00 5.69 -20.99
N SER A 219 0.29 5.18 -22.20
CA SER A 219 -0.32 3.94 -22.71
C SER A 219 0.06 2.69 -21.90
N LEU A 220 1.19 2.70 -21.21
CA LEU A 220 1.69 1.58 -20.39
C LEU A 220 1.41 1.75 -18.90
N ALA A 221 1.05 2.96 -18.47
CA ALA A 221 0.80 3.32 -17.08
C ALA A 221 -0.26 2.42 -16.44
N ASP A 222 -1.33 2.12 -17.16
CA ASP A 222 -2.49 1.37 -16.64
C ASP A 222 -2.51 -0.09 -17.08
N ARG A 223 -1.52 -0.53 -17.87
CA ARG A 223 -1.47 -1.94 -18.31
C ARG A 223 -0.97 -2.83 -17.18
N PRO A 224 -1.57 -4.02 -17.00
CA PRO A 224 -1.08 -4.98 -16.03
C PRO A 224 0.39 -5.33 -16.29
N GLN A 225 1.09 -5.66 -15.21
CA GLN A 225 2.48 -6.11 -15.29
C GLN A 225 2.50 -7.48 -16.00
N ARG A 226 3.19 -7.54 -17.13
CA ARG A 226 3.39 -8.76 -17.93
C ARG A 226 4.85 -8.81 -18.37
N ASP A 227 5.41 -10.01 -18.43
CA ASP A 227 6.84 -10.21 -18.71
C ASP A 227 7.25 -9.67 -20.09
N ASP A 228 6.34 -9.71 -21.07
CA ASP A 228 6.54 -9.16 -22.42
C ASP A 228 6.66 -7.64 -22.45
N LEU A 229 6.36 -6.94 -21.35
CA LEU A 229 6.44 -5.48 -21.24
C LEU A 229 7.65 -4.98 -20.43
N ILE A 230 8.49 -5.87 -19.90
CA ILE A 230 9.64 -5.49 -19.04
C ILE A 230 10.63 -4.61 -19.81
N GLY A 231 10.97 -5.00 -21.04
CA GLY A 231 11.91 -4.28 -21.90
C GLY A 231 11.52 -2.83 -22.17
N ILE A 232 10.30 -2.62 -22.66
CA ILE A 232 9.78 -1.27 -22.93
C ILE A 232 9.66 -0.43 -21.64
N ARG A 233 9.24 -1.03 -20.51
CA ARG A 233 9.19 -0.32 -19.22
C ARG A 233 10.57 0.12 -18.77
N ARG A 234 11.60 -0.71 -18.95
CA ARG A 234 12.98 -0.35 -18.63
C ARG A 234 13.48 0.81 -19.50
N PHE A 235 13.19 0.80 -20.79
CA PHE A 235 13.56 1.90 -21.69
C PHE A 235 12.91 3.24 -21.26
N LEU A 236 11.62 3.20 -20.93
CA LEU A 236 10.87 4.38 -20.49
C LEU A 236 11.31 4.87 -19.10
N GLU A 237 11.67 3.96 -18.20
CA GLU A 237 12.23 4.30 -16.88
C GLU A 237 13.55 5.06 -17.01
N VAL A 238 14.47 4.59 -17.86
CA VAL A 238 15.76 5.28 -18.12
C VAL A 238 15.51 6.66 -18.72
N PHE A 239 14.57 6.79 -19.66
CA PHE A 239 14.17 8.11 -20.17
C PHE A 239 13.60 9.01 -19.06
N GLY A 240 12.63 8.51 -18.29
CA GLY A 240 11.95 9.29 -17.24
C GLY A 240 12.92 9.78 -16.16
N THR A 241 13.74 8.87 -15.63
CA THR A 241 14.75 9.19 -14.62
C THR A 241 15.84 10.12 -15.17
N THR A 242 16.35 9.89 -16.38
CA THR A 242 17.31 10.82 -17.01
C THR A 242 16.69 12.21 -17.18
N HIS A 243 15.43 12.29 -17.61
CA HIS A 243 14.75 13.58 -17.78
C HIS A 243 14.55 14.30 -16.44
N ALA A 244 14.11 13.58 -15.39
CA ALA A 244 13.93 14.13 -14.05
C ALA A 244 15.23 14.68 -13.44
N HIS A 245 16.38 14.14 -13.86
CA HIS A 245 17.69 14.43 -13.29
C HIS A 245 18.67 15.11 -14.25
N ARG A 246 18.18 15.61 -15.40
CA ARG A 246 19.01 16.19 -16.46
C ARG A 246 19.86 17.38 -16.05
N GLU A 247 19.48 18.07 -14.97
CA GLU A 247 20.26 19.18 -14.40
C GLU A 247 21.46 18.70 -13.54
N HIS A 248 21.53 17.39 -13.24
CA HIS A 248 22.55 16.77 -12.40
C HIS A 248 23.48 15.81 -13.16
N VAL A 249 23.31 15.68 -14.47
CA VAL A 249 24.13 14.84 -15.36
C VAL A 249 24.46 15.59 -16.65
N ASP A 250 25.59 15.25 -17.27
CA ASP A 250 25.99 15.82 -18.56
C ASP A 250 25.36 15.03 -19.72
N VAL A 251 24.07 15.33 -19.96
CA VAL A 251 23.34 14.74 -21.08
C VAL A 251 23.95 15.11 -22.45
N ALA A 252 24.71 16.21 -22.54
CA ALA A 252 25.38 16.62 -23.77
C ALA A 252 26.59 15.72 -24.07
N ALA A 253 27.32 15.30 -23.04
CA ALA A 253 28.40 14.31 -23.11
C ALA A 253 27.90 12.86 -23.25
N GLY A 254 26.57 12.62 -23.19
CA GLY A 254 25.97 11.30 -23.37
C GLY A 254 25.76 10.52 -22.07
N GLU A 255 25.73 11.20 -20.92
CA GLU A 255 25.34 10.58 -19.65
C GLU A 255 23.83 10.35 -19.60
N ILE A 256 23.43 9.18 -19.12
CA ILE A 256 22.03 8.85 -18.82
C ILE A 256 21.91 8.25 -17.43
N VAL A 257 20.79 8.49 -16.75
CA VAL A 257 20.48 7.93 -15.43
C VAL A 257 19.73 6.62 -15.64
N ILE A 258 20.32 5.52 -15.18
CA ILE A 258 19.72 4.19 -15.31
C ILE A 258 18.93 3.77 -14.08
N ARG A 259 19.16 4.43 -12.94
CA ARG A 259 18.40 4.22 -11.71
C ARG A 259 18.50 5.45 -10.82
N ALA A 260 17.41 5.79 -10.14
CA ALA A 260 17.38 6.86 -9.15
C ALA A 260 16.60 6.38 -7.93
N ARG A 261 17.18 6.53 -6.72
CA ARG A 261 16.55 6.13 -5.46
C ARG A 261 16.62 7.26 -4.45
N VAL A 262 15.49 7.62 -3.87
CA VAL A 262 15.49 8.43 -2.65
C VAL A 262 15.78 7.50 -1.47
N LYS A 263 16.80 7.81 -0.67
CA LYS A 263 17.29 7.01 0.46
C LYS A 263 17.38 7.86 1.72
N LYS A 264 17.08 7.28 2.89
CA LYS A 264 17.39 7.93 4.17
C LYS A 264 18.87 7.78 4.54
N TYR A 265 19.42 8.80 5.20
CA TYR A 265 20.66 8.66 5.96
C TYR A 265 20.38 7.85 7.23
N LEU A 266 20.85 6.60 7.26
CA LEU A 266 20.83 5.75 8.47
C LEU A 266 22.08 5.96 9.34
N THR A 267 23.16 6.49 8.75
CA THR A 267 24.43 6.80 9.41
C THR A 267 24.97 8.12 8.86
N GLY A 268 25.86 8.79 9.60
CA GLY A 268 26.43 10.08 9.18
C GLY A 268 26.42 11.10 10.31
N SER A 269 26.41 12.39 9.96
CA SER A 269 26.34 13.45 10.97
C SER A 269 24.94 13.53 11.61
N PRO A 270 24.83 13.98 12.87
CA PRO A 270 23.53 14.12 13.56
C PRO A 270 22.51 14.97 12.80
N GLU A 271 22.97 15.96 12.02
CA GLU A 271 22.10 16.86 11.25
C GLU A 271 21.53 16.21 9.98
N GLN A 272 22.19 15.17 9.46
CA GLN A 272 21.75 14.44 8.27
C GLN A 272 20.89 13.23 8.62
N LEU A 273 21.07 12.68 9.82
CA LEU A 273 20.43 11.45 10.26
C LEU A 273 18.90 11.52 10.17
N GLY A 274 18.31 10.55 9.46
CA GLY A 274 16.87 10.48 9.19
C GLY A 274 16.36 11.38 8.06
N HIS A 275 17.18 12.26 7.48
CA HIS A 275 16.85 13.01 6.28
C HIS A 275 17.07 12.18 5.01
N ALA A 276 16.37 12.54 3.93
CA ALA A 276 16.45 11.86 2.65
C ALA A 276 17.47 12.52 1.69
N ARG A 277 18.12 11.69 0.87
CA ARG A 277 19.03 12.02 -0.23
C ARG A 277 18.59 11.29 -1.50
N THR A 278 19.08 11.70 -2.66
CA THR A 278 18.91 10.91 -3.89
C THR A 278 20.23 10.29 -4.33
N GLU A 279 20.22 8.98 -4.54
CA GLU A 279 21.31 8.24 -5.21
C GLU A 279 20.95 8.07 -6.70
N LEU A 280 21.89 8.41 -7.58
CA LEU A 280 21.78 8.24 -9.02
C LEU A 280 22.82 7.24 -9.51
N GLU A 281 22.40 6.26 -10.29
CA GLU A 281 23.29 5.41 -11.08
C GLU A 281 23.34 5.96 -12.51
N VAL A 282 24.51 6.45 -12.91
CA VAL A 282 24.74 7.15 -14.16
C VAL A 282 25.60 6.30 -15.09
N LEU A 283 25.08 6.02 -16.28
CA LEU A 283 25.80 5.34 -17.36
C LEU A 283 26.40 6.40 -18.30
N ASP A 284 27.74 6.42 -18.41
CA ASP A 284 28.46 7.31 -19.32
C ASP A 284 28.41 6.82 -20.77
N ALA A 285 29.02 7.57 -21.71
CA ALA A 285 29.06 7.21 -23.13
C ALA A 285 29.94 5.97 -23.43
N ASP A 286 30.90 5.66 -22.57
CA ASP A 286 31.81 4.52 -22.72
C ASP A 286 31.20 3.22 -22.16
N GLY A 287 30.06 3.32 -21.46
CA GLY A 287 29.35 2.21 -20.86
C GLY A 287 29.71 1.94 -19.40
N ASN A 288 30.45 2.84 -18.74
CA ASN A 288 30.75 2.72 -17.32
C ASN A 288 29.60 3.28 -16.47
N VAL A 289 29.31 2.59 -15.37
CA VAL A 289 28.33 3.03 -14.37
C VAL A 289 29.06 3.71 -13.22
N SER A 290 28.59 4.90 -12.83
CA SER A 290 29.04 5.64 -11.66
C SER A 290 27.86 5.99 -10.75
N VAL A 291 28.12 6.12 -9.45
CA VAL A 291 27.10 6.48 -8.45
C VAL A 291 27.30 7.94 -8.03
N ARG A 292 26.22 8.74 -8.04
CA ARG A 292 26.22 10.14 -7.60
C ARG A 292 25.16 10.37 -6.55
N ASP A 293 25.53 11.01 -5.46
CA ASP A 293 24.62 11.37 -4.37
C ASP A 293 24.26 12.85 -4.39
N LEU A 294 22.97 13.14 -4.44
CA LEU A 294 22.40 14.48 -4.28
C LEU A 294 21.97 14.67 -2.83
N ALA A 295 22.32 15.81 -2.24
CA ALA A 295 22.08 16.09 -0.82
C ALA A 295 20.59 16.17 -0.44
N ALA A 296 19.71 16.44 -1.40
CA ALA A 296 18.27 16.58 -1.19
C ALA A 296 17.50 15.49 -1.97
N PRO A 297 16.29 15.12 -1.51
CA PRO A 297 15.47 14.17 -2.24
C PRO A 297 14.89 14.82 -3.49
N SER A 298 14.93 14.09 -4.59
CA SER A 298 14.49 14.54 -5.91
C SER A 298 12.98 14.60 -6.09
N HIS A 299 12.26 13.86 -5.26
CA HIS A 299 10.81 13.89 -5.13
C HIS A 299 10.43 13.82 -3.64
N VAL A 300 9.18 14.14 -3.33
CA VAL A 300 8.67 14.05 -1.96
C VAL A 300 8.49 12.60 -1.53
N GLU A 301 8.67 12.33 -0.24
CA GLU A 301 8.48 11.00 0.33
C GLU A 301 6.99 10.71 0.56
N SER A 302 6.20 11.74 0.87
CA SER A 302 4.75 11.64 1.10
C SER A 302 3.96 12.84 0.54
N THR A 303 2.71 12.61 0.15
CA THR A 303 1.75 13.64 -0.30
C THR A 303 0.56 13.70 0.66
N VAL A 304 0.22 14.88 1.16
CA VAL A 304 -0.91 15.11 2.07
C VAL A 304 -1.98 15.94 1.37
N PHE A 305 -3.18 15.36 1.18
CA PHE A 305 -4.33 16.11 0.68
C PHE A 305 -5.08 16.76 1.84
N HIS A 306 -5.16 18.09 1.79
CA HIS A 306 -5.62 18.91 2.89
C HIS A 306 -7.00 19.51 2.62
N PHE A 307 -7.85 19.48 3.65
CA PHE A 307 -9.20 20.04 3.65
C PHE A 307 -9.39 21.05 4.79
N GLU A 308 -10.01 22.18 4.48
CA GLU A 308 -10.40 23.21 5.46
C GLU A 308 -11.64 23.98 4.97
N HIS A 309 -12.38 24.55 5.92
CA HIS A 309 -13.40 25.55 5.68
C HIS A 309 -12.78 26.96 5.65
N GLN A 310 -13.05 27.70 4.58
CA GLN A 310 -12.64 29.11 4.52
C GLN A 310 -13.57 29.96 5.39
N VAL A 311 -12.99 30.65 6.38
CA VAL A 311 -13.69 31.43 7.41
C VAL A 311 -14.60 32.53 6.85
N ASP A 312 -14.31 33.06 5.65
CA ASP A 312 -15.05 34.15 5.02
C ASP A 312 -16.15 33.69 4.04
N THR A 313 -16.45 32.39 3.97
CA THR A 313 -17.35 31.83 2.94
C THR A 313 -18.74 31.55 3.50
N GLY A 314 -19.75 32.34 3.08
CA GLY A 314 -21.13 32.16 3.53
C GLY A 314 -21.84 30.93 2.92
N PRO A 315 -23.00 30.50 3.48
CA PRO A 315 -23.81 29.39 2.96
C PRO A 315 -24.15 29.48 1.46
N GLU A 316 -24.47 30.69 0.99
CA GLU A 316 -24.80 30.94 -0.40
C GLU A 316 -23.58 30.80 -1.34
N ASP A 317 -22.39 31.17 -0.85
CA ASP A 317 -21.15 31.11 -1.61
C ASP A 317 -20.69 29.67 -1.82
N LEU A 318 -20.81 28.83 -0.78
CA LEU A 318 -20.59 27.38 -0.88
C LEU A 318 -21.53 26.75 -1.90
N SER A 319 -22.83 27.07 -1.81
CA SER A 319 -23.84 26.60 -2.74
C SER A 319 -23.60 27.09 -4.18
N ARG A 320 -23.03 28.30 -4.36
CA ARG A 320 -22.68 28.83 -5.69
C ARG A 320 -21.45 28.13 -6.25
N THR A 321 -20.46 27.86 -5.41
CA THR A 321 -19.19 27.21 -5.78
C THR A 321 -19.44 25.78 -6.26
N VAL A 322 -20.18 24.97 -5.50
CA VAL A 322 -20.51 23.60 -5.93
C VAL A 322 -21.35 23.59 -7.21
N ARG A 323 -22.31 24.52 -7.38
CA ARG A 323 -23.11 24.63 -8.61
C ARG A 323 -22.27 24.96 -9.83
N ARG A 324 -21.23 25.79 -9.68
CA ARG A 324 -20.29 26.08 -10.78
C ARG A 324 -19.52 24.83 -11.16
N LEU A 325 -19.03 24.08 -10.17
CA LEU A 325 -18.28 22.85 -10.40
C LEU A 325 -19.16 21.77 -11.07
N VAL A 326 -20.38 21.54 -10.58
CA VAL A 326 -21.36 20.60 -11.16
C VAL A 326 -21.66 20.93 -12.62
N ARG A 327 -21.83 22.22 -12.96
CA ARG A 327 -22.04 22.64 -14.36
C ARG A 327 -20.81 22.47 -15.25
N ALA A 328 -19.63 22.49 -14.65
CA ALA A 328 -18.37 22.41 -15.39
C ALA A 328 -17.91 20.96 -15.61
N HIS A 329 -18.33 20.01 -14.75
CA HIS A 329 -17.78 18.65 -14.77
C HIS A 329 -18.78 17.54 -14.42
N PRO A 330 -18.95 16.51 -15.27
CA PRO A 330 -19.89 15.40 -15.04
C PRO A 330 -19.64 14.61 -13.76
N LEU A 331 -18.38 14.33 -13.40
CA LEU A 331 -18.04 13.61 -12.17
C LEU A 331 -18.56 14.34 -10.92
N ALA A 332 -18.44 15.66 -10.88
CA ALA A 332 -18.92 16.45 -9.76
C ALA A 332 -20.45 16.51 -9.71
N GLU A 333 -21.12 16.51 -10.87
CA GLU A 333 -22.58 16.36 -10.95
C GLU A 333 -23.03 15.03 -10.33
N GLN A 334 -22.37 13.93 -10.67
CA GLN A 334 -22.68 12.60 -10.12
C GLN A 334 -22.49 12.55 -8.60
N ILE A 335 -21.35 13.04 -8.09
CA ILE A 335 -21.04 13.07 -6.65
C ILE A 335 -22.08 13.93 -5.91
N HIS A 336 -22.36 15.14 -6.41
CA HIS A 336 -23.33 16.04 -5.81
C HIS A 336 -24.75 15.47 -5.84
N ALA A 337 -25.19 14.90 -6.97
CA ALA A 337 -26.52 14.29 -7.10
C ALA A 337 -26.71 13.10 -6.15
N ARG A 338 -25.69 12.23 -6.02
CA ARG A 338 -25.68 11.12 -5.07
C ARG A 338 -25.85 11.62 -3.64
N LEU A 339 -25.05 12.61 -3.24
CA LEU A 339 -25.08 13.15 -1.89
C LEU A 339 -26.41 13.84 -1.58
N VAL A 340 -26.92 14.69 -2.48
CA VAL A 340 -28.23 15.34 -2.31
C VAL A 340 -29.35 14.30 -2.21
N GLY A 341 -29.30 13.25 -3.04
CA GLY A 341 -30.27 12.17 -3.01
C GLY A 341 -30.23 11.37 -1.70
N ALA A 342 -29.04 11.09 -1.17
CA ALA A 342 -28.86 10.38 0.10
C ALA A 342 -29.35 11.20 1.30
N VAL A 343 -28.96 12.48 1.37
CA VAL A 343 -29.34 13.41 2.47
C VAL A 343 -30.84 13.72 2.46
N ALA A 344 -31.52 13.65 1.31
CA ALA A 344 -32.94 13.91 1.17
C ALA A 344 -33.85 12.71 1.56
N ARG A 345 -33.31 11.48 1.67
CA ARG A 345 -34.10 10.31 2.07
C ARG A 345 -34.37 10.34 3.58
N PRO A 346 -35.64 10.28 4.04
CA PRO A 346 -35.92 10.04 5.46
C PRO A 346 -35.37 8.65 5.83
N LYS A 347 -34.54 8.55 6.88
CA LYS A 347 -34.25 7.24 7.50
C LYS A 347 -35.57 6.69 8.03
N VAL A 348 -36.11 5.67 7.36
CA VAL A 348 -37.34 5.00 7.80
C VAL A 348 -37.00 4.18 9.04
N LEU A 349 -37.22 4.75 10.23
CA LEU A 349 -37.39 4.06 11.50
C LEU A 349 -38.35 4.89 12.37
N GLY A 350 -39.60 4.43 12.48
CA GLY A 350 -40.58 4.85 13.50
C GLY A 350 -41.43 6.10 13.20
N ASP A 351 -42.73 5.89 13.04
CA ASP A 351 -43.87 6.82 13.14
C ASP A 351 -43.58 8.35 13.09
N GLY A 352 -43.48 8.87 11.86
CA GLY A 352 -44.34 9.94 11.32
C GLY A 352 -44.67 11.20 12.16
N SER A 353 -43.89 11.57 13.16
CA SER A 353 -44.22 12.68 14.08
C SER A 353 -43.03 13.54 14.51
N GLY A 354 -41.94 13.53 13.75
CA GLY A 354 -40.85 14.49 13.93
C GLY A 354 -41.23 15.88 13.36
N PRO A 355 -40.92 16.99 14.07
CA PRO A 355 -41.18 18.34 13.56
C PRO A 355 -40.38 18.61 12.27
N GLU A 356 -40.97 19.36 11.33
CA GLU A 356 -40.24 19.85 10.15
C GLU A 356 -38.97 20.62 10.60
N PRO A 357 -37.80 20.38 9.99
CA PRO A 357 -36.59 21.07 10.37
C PRO A 357 -36.73 22.58 10.13
N GLU A 358 -36.36 23.40 11.11
CA GLU A 358 -36.44 24.86 11.03
C GLU A 358 -35.81 25.43 9.74
N PRO A 359 -36.34 26.53 9.17
CA PRO A 359 -35.81 27.15 7.94
C PRO A 359 -34.31 27.49 8.00
N ILE A 360 -33.82 27.89 9.18
CA ILE A 360 -32.40 28.18 9.42
C ILE A 360 -31.55 26.91 9.35
N GLY A 361 -32.06 25.78 9.87
CA GLY A 361 -31.40 24.48 9.80
C GLY A 361 -31.23 23.96 8.36
N ALA A 362 -32.21 24.22 7.50
CA ALA A 362 -32.16 23.84 6.09
C ALA A 362 -31.04 24.57 5.31
N VAL A 363 -30.79 25.85 5.61
CA VAL A 363 -29.72 26.63 4.96
C VAL A 363 -28.34 26.05 5.26
N TRP A 364 -28.06 25.74 6.53
CA TRP A 364 -26.77 25.18 6.93
C TRP A 364 -26.58 23.74 6.47
N ARG A 365 -27.65 22.93 6.43
CA ARG A 365 -27.60 21.59 5.85
C ARG A 365 -27.25 21.63 4.37
N ASN A 366 -27.87 22.52 3.59
CA ASN A 366 -27.53 22.70 2.17
C ASN A 366 -26.09 23.19 1.97
N ALA A 367 -25.61 24.09 2.82
CA ALA A 367 -24.22 24.57 2.79
C ALA A 367 -23.22 23.45 3.12
N ALA A 368 -23.53 22.60 4.11
CA ALA A 368 -22.73 21.44 4.47
C ALA A 368 -22.67 20.41 3.33
N THR A 369 -23.83 20.07 2.73
CA THR A 369 -23.90 19.21 1.54
C THR A 369 -23.05 19.79 0.40
N ALA A 370 -23.13 21.10 0.17
CA ALA A 370 -22.32 21.77 -0.85
C ALA A 370 -20.82 21.69 -0.57
N LEU A 371 -20.39 21.88 0.69
CA LEU A 371 -18.99 21.80 1.10
C LEU A 371 -18.44 20.38 0.91
N VAL A 372 -19.15 19.37 1.44
CA VAL A 372 -18.74 17.95 1.35
C VAL A 372 -18.69 17.51 -0.12
N ALA A 373 -19.71 17.81 -0.91
CA ALA A 373 -19.73 17.49 -2.34
C ALA A 373 -18.58 18.18 -3.10
N HIS A 374 -18.32 19.46 -2.81
CA HIS A 374 -17.26 20.21 -3.47
C HIS A 374 -15.87 19.63 -3.16
N ARG A 375 -15.54 19.40 -1.89
CA ARG A 375 -14.21 18.88 -1.49
C ARG A 375 -13.98 17.46 -1.98
N SER A 376 -14.98 16.59 -1.85
CA SER A 376 -14.92 15.22 -2.38
C SER A 376 -14.71 15.23 -3.89
N SER A 377 -15.41 16.12 -4.61
CA SER A 377 -15.23 16.25 -6.06
C SER A 377 -13.83 16.73 -6.43
N LEU A 378 -13.23 17.67 -5.70
CA LEU A 378 -11.85 18.11 -5.97
C LEU A 378 -10.85 16.96 -5.80
N PHE A 379 -10.98 16.16 -4.75
CA PHE A 379 -10.10 15.01 -4.53
C PHE A 379 -10.24 13.96 -5.64
N GLU A 380 -11.47 13.63 -6.03
CA GLU A 380 -11.73 12.69 -7.13
C GLU A 380 -11.24 13.22 -8.50
N LEU A 381 -11.26 14.54 -8.70
CA LEU A 381 -10.64 15.16 -9.87
C LEU A 381 -9.11 15.02 -9.83
N VAL A 382 -8.46 15.16 -8.67
CA VAL A 382 -7.01 14.89 -8.56
C VAL A 382 -6.72 13.44 -8.91
N ARG A 383 -7.48 12.49 -8.35
CA ARG A 383 -7.32 11.06 -8.69
C ARG A 383 -7.44 10.78 -10.18
N THR A 384 -8.31 11.52 -10.87
CA THR A 384 -8.57 11.35 -12.31
C THR A 384 -7.50 12.02 -13.17
N TYR A 385 -7.10 13.25 -12.84
CA TYR A 385 -6.31 14.11 -13.73
C TYR A 385 -4.85 14.32 -13.28
N ARG A 386 -4.52 13.94 -12.04
CA ARG A 386 -3.17 14.00 -11.45
C ARG A 386 -2.87 12.69 -10.69
N PRO A 387 -2.98 11.52 -11.37
CA PRO A 387 -2.89 10.22 -10.70
C PRO A 387 -1.49 9.90 -10.16
N ALA A 388 -0.41 10.47 -10.70
CA ALA A 388 0.94 10.16 -10.25
C ALA A 388 1.20 10.62 -8.81
N LEU A 389 0.56 11.72 -8.37
CA LEU A 389 0.58 12.18 -6.97
C LEU A 389 0.02 11.15 -5.96
N LEU A 390 -0.76 10.16 -6.40
CA LEU A 390 -1.26 9.09 -5.53
C LEU A 390 -0.59 7.75 -5.81
N ALA A 391 -0.27 7.48 -7.08
CA ALA A 391 0.28 6.19 -7.49
C ALA A 391 1.77 6.03 -7.14
N GLN A 392 2.52 7.13 -7.00
CA GLN A 392 3.99 7.10 -6.88
C GLN A 392 4.52 7.66 -5.56
N THR A 393 3.65 8.12 -4.65
CA THR A 393 4.05 8.61 -3.33
C THR A 393 3.16 8.02 -2.25
N ASP A 394 3.71 7.87 -1.05
CA ASP A 394 2.85 7.59 0.10
C ASP A 394 1.88 8.76 0.29
N HIS A 395 0.62 8.50 0.66
CA HIS A 395 -0.38 9.56 0.68
C HIS A 395 -1.38 9.47 1.82
N HIS A 396 -1.73 10.65 2.35
CA HIS A 396 -2.53 10.81 3.55
C HIS A 396 -3.55 11.94 3.38
N LEU A 397 -4.59 11.93 4.22
CA LEU A 397 -5.61 12.97 4.27
C LEU A 397 -5.48 13.78 5.56
N ALA A 398 -5.72 15.09 5.51
CA ALA A 398 -5.64 15.95 6.69
C ALA A 398 -6.74 17.01 6.71
N GLY A 399 -7.37 17.19 7.88
CA GLY A 399 -8.19 18.36 8.21
C GLY A 399 -7.43 19.36 9.08
N SER A 400 -7.69 20.66 8.93
CA SER A 400 -7.20 21.70 9.87
C SER A 400 -8.29 22.37 10.69
N ASP A 401 -9.54 21.99 10.48
CA ASP A 401 -10.68 22.38 11.29
C ASP A 401 -11.69 21.22 11.37
N ARG A 402 -12.79 21.41 12.10
CA ARG A 402 -13.83 20.39 12.28
C ARG A 402 -14.46 19.95 10.95
N CYS A 403 -14.68 20.89 10.04
CA CYS A 403 -15.27 20.60 8.73
C CYS A 403 -14.32 19.78 7.84
N GLY A 404 -13.04 20.17 7.80
CA GLY A 404 -11.98 19.50 7.06
C GLY A 404 -11.69 18.12 7.60
N TRP A 405 -11.73 17.92 8.93
CA TRP A 405 -11.62 16.60 9.56
C TRP A 405 -12.74 15.67 9.10
N LEU A 406 -13.99 16.13 9.18
CA LEU A 406 -15.16 15.35 8.76
C LEU A 406 -15.13 15.02 7.25
N VAL A 407 -14.66 15.94 6.42
CA VAL A 407 -14.43 15.69 4.99
C VAL A 407 -13.32 14.65 4.79
N ALA A 408 -12.22 14.72 5.54
CA ALA A 408 -11.13 13.74 5.46
C ALA A 408 -11.63 12.31 5.79
N LEU A 409 -12.48 12.16 6.80
CA LEU A 409 -13.11 10.87 7.14
C LEU A 409 -14.01 10.35 6.01
N ALA A 410 -14.79 11.24 5.38
CA ALA A 410 -15.66 10.85 4.27
C ALA A 410 -14.86 10.44 3.01
N VAL A 411 -13.80 11.19 2.70
CA VAL A 411 -12.92 10.92 1.55
C VAL A 411 -12.05 9.69 1.78
N SER A 412 -11.67 9.39 3.02
CA SER A 412 -10.91 8.17 3.35
C SER A 412 -11.73 6.88 3.20
N GLY A 413 -13.05 6.99 3.07
CA GLY A 413 -13.97 5.85 3.10
C GLY A 413 -14.27 5.32 4.49
N ALA A 414 -13.79 5.97 5.56
CA ALA A 414 -14.09 5.56 6.93
C ALA A 414 -15.56 5.82 7.31
N VAL A 415 -16.25 6.74 6.62
CA VAL A 415 -17.67 7.02 6.83
C VAL A 415 -18.32 7.46 5.52
N ASP A 416 -19.61 7.16 5.35
CA ASP A 416 -20.35 7.62 4.19
C ASP A 416 -20.48 9.17 4.20
N PRO A 417 -20.32 9.85 3.06
CA PRO A 417 -20.31 11.32 3.00
C PRO A 417 -21.60 11.98 3.51
N GLU A 418 -22.76 11.33 3.43
CA GLU A 418 -24.03 11.82 3.95
C GLU A 418 -24.08 11.87 5.49
N ASP A 419 -23.39 10.95 6.17
CA ASP A 419 -23.44 10.84 7.63
C ASP A 419 -22.63 11.93 8.34
N VAL A 420 -21.68 12.57 7.64
CA VAL A 420 -20.92 13.72 8.18
C VAL A 420 -21.64 15.05 7.99
N VAL A 421 -22.63 15.14 7.07
CA VAL A 421 -23.33 16.40 6.74
C VAL A 421 -23.98 17.07 7.97
N PRO A 422 -24.67 16.37 8.89
CA PRO A 422 -25.24 17.00 10.08
C PRO A 422 -24.20 17.70 10.96
N LEU A 423 -23.06 17.05 11.20
CA LEU A 423 -21.97 17.58 12.01
C LEU A 423 -21.23 18.73 11.32
N VAL A 424 -21.06 18.66 9.99
CA VAL A 424 -20.55 19.78 9.20
C VAL A 424 -21.50 20.98 9.27
N ALA A 425 -22.82 20.77 9.14
CA ALA A 425 -23.80 21.84 9.22
C ALA A 425 -23.79 22.56 10.58
N ARG A 426 -23.64 21.80 11.67
CA ARG A 426 -23.46 22.38 13.02
C ARG A 426 -22.14 23.15 13.15
N SER A 427 -21.04 22.60 12.61
CA SER A 427 -19.73 23.24 12.65
C SER A 427 -19.73 24.58 11.90
N LEU A 428 -20.39 24.66 10.74
CA LEU A 428 -20.54 25.89 9.96
C LEU A 428 -21.39 26.96 10.66
N ARG A 429 -22.36 26.57 11.50
CA ARG A 429 -23.25 27.51 12.22
C ARG A 429 -22.51 28.34 13.29
N GLY A 430 -21.32 27.93 13.71
CA GLY A 430 -20.41 28.77 14.52
C GLY A 430 -20.89 29.12 15.93
N ALA A 431 -21.65 28.26 16.62
CA ALA A 431 -21.96 28.50 18.03
C ALA A 431 -20.66 28.46 18.85
N ARG A 432 -20.30 29.58 19.50
CA ARG A 432 -19.12 29.70 20.39
C ARG A 432 -19.09 28.69 21.56
N ASN A 433 -20.18 27.96 21.76
CA ASN A 433 -20.25 26.69 22.48
C ASN A 433 -21.44 25.95 21.86
N PRO A 434 -21.24 24.94 20.98
CA PRO A 434 -22.31 24.01 20.72
C PRO A 434 -22.66 23.32 22.05
N ASP A 435 -23.93 23.00 22.28
CA ASP A 435 -24.30 22.28 23.49
C ASP A 435 -23.50 20.98 23.54
N ARG A 436 -22.70 20.79 24.59
CA ARG A 436 -21.74 19.67 24.65
C ARG A 436 -22.46 18.33 24.63
N GLU A 437 -23.71 18.27 25.08
CA GLU A 437 -24.54 17.07 25.03
C GLU A 437 -24.98 16.72 23.61
N ASP A 438 -25.39 17.70 22.82
CA ASP A 438 -25.78 17.50 21.42
C ASP A 438 -24.63 16.99 20.54
N VAL A 439 -23.42 17.58 20.70
CA VAL A 439 -22.23 17.13 19.96
C VAL A 439 -21.83 15.72 20.38
N ARG A 440 -21.98 15.38 21.67
CA ARG A 440 -21.75 14.01 22.16
C ARG A 440 -22.76 13.01 21.61
N HIS A 441 -24.03 13.41 21.48
CA HIS A 441 -25.08 12.57 20.91
C HIS A 441 -24.83 12.29 19.41
N ASP A 442 -24.59 13.34 18.62
CA ASP A 442 -24.30 13.20 17.19
C ASP A 442 -22.96 12.45 16.96
N LEU A 443 -21.97 12.64 17.84
CA LEU A 443 -20.73 11.86 17.82
C LEU A 443 -20.98 10.38 18.14
N ALA A 444 -21.88 10.06 19.06
CA ALA A 444 -22.23 8.67 19.34
C ALA A 444 -22.88 8.01 18.11
N GLU A 445 -23.81 8.69 17.43
CA GLU A 445 -24.42 8.19 16.19
C GLU A 445 -23.39 8.05 15.05
N LEU A 446 -22.42 8.96 14.96
CA LEU A 446 -21.34 8.86 13.97
C LEU A 446 -20.36 7.73 14.30
N ALA A 447 -19.99 7.58 15.58
CA ALA A 447 -19.02 6.58 16.03
C ALA A 447 -19.45 5.15 15.69
N ASP A 448 -20.76 4.87 15.70
CA ASP A 448 -21.29 3.57 15.28
C ASP A 448 -21.05 3.27 13.79
N LYS A 449 -20.94 4.32 12.97
CA LYS A 449 -20.79 4.24 11.50
C LYS A 449 -19.36 4.39 11.00
N ILE A 450 -18.44 4.85 11.85
CA ILE A 450 -17.01 4.94 11.49
C ILE A 450 -16.45 3.53 11.33
N GLY A 451 -15.98 3.18 10.12
CA GLY A 451 -15.20 1.98 9.84
C GLY A 451 -13.70 2.27 9.79
N ASP A 452 -12.94 1.34 9.25
CA ASP A 452 -11.53 1.54 8.94
C ASP A 452 -11.37 2.43 7.70
N ALA A 453 -10.30 3.24 7.68
CA ALA A 453 -9.99 4.12 6.56
C ALA A 453 -9.19 3.39 5.47
N SER A 454 -9.62 3.56 4.21
CA SER A 454 -8.86 3.06 3.04
C SER A 454 -7.65 3.93 2.70
N ILE A 455 -7.66 5.19 3.13
CA ILE A 455 -6.54 6.14 3.05
C ILE A 455 -6.36 6.72 4.45
N SER A 456 -5.15 6.63 5.00
CA SER A 456 -4.90 7.10 6.37
C SER A 456 -5.22 8.59 6.55
N VAL A 457 -5.82 8.92 7.70
CA VAL A 457 -6.17 10.28 8.10
C VAL A 457 -5.20 10.73 9.17
N LEU A 458 -4.54 11.87 9.00
CA LEU A 458 -3.59 12.39 9.98
C LEU A 458 -4.32 12.93 11.22
N SER A 459 -3.99 12.43 12.40
CA SER A 459 -4.42 12.92 13.72
C SER A 459 -4.12 14.41 13.92
N PRO A 460 -4.70 15.10 14.92
CA PRO A 460 -4.33 16.49 15.25
C PRO A 460 -2.82 16.70 15.49
N GLU A 461 -2.14 15.66 15.97
CA GLU A 461 -0.70 15.60 16.25
C GLU A 461 0.12 15.41 14.97
N GLY A 462 -0.54 15.06 13.87
CA GLY A 462 0.05 14.94 12.53
C GLY A 462 0.41 13.51 12.15
N VAL A 463 -0.14 12.53 12.85
CA VAL A 463 0.27 11.14 12.83
C VAL A 463 -0.80 10.30 12.09
N PRO A 464 -0.45 9.37 11.19
CA PRO A 464 -1.44 8.62 10.41
C PRO A 464 -2.34 7.73 11.26
N LEU A 465 -3.65 7.73 10.99
CA LEU A 465 -4.66 6.87 11.63
C LEU A 465 -5.40 6.06 10.57
N THR A 466 -5.72 4.80 10.86
CA THR A 466 -6.52 3.95 9.95
C THR A 466 -7.63 3.17 10.62
N THR A 467 -7.46 2.78 11.88
CA THR A 467 -8.42 1.87 12.50
C THR A 467 -9.64 2.63 13.01
N ARG A 468 -10.80 1.98 13.00
CA ARG A 468 -12.04 2.52 13.55
C ARG A 468 -11.83 3.14 14.93
N ARG A 469 -11.07 2.47 15.82
CA ARG A 469 -10.88 2.92 17.19
C ARG A 469 -10.11 4.23 17.27
N GLU A 470 -8.97 4.31 16.60
CA GLU A 470 -8.16 5.53 16.50
C GLU A 470 -8.98 6.69 15.94
N LEU A 471 -9.74 6.43 14.87
CA LEU A 471 -10.55 7.44 14.19
C LEU A 471 -11.68 7.95 15.11
N ILE A 472 -12.30 7.08 15.91
CA ILE A 472 -13.31 7.49 16.92
C ILE A 472 -12.67 8.37 18.00
N ASP A 473 -11.53 7.96 18.56
CA ASP A 473 -10.85 8.68 19.63
C ASP A 473 -10.35 10.05 19.14
N ALA A 474 -9.73 10.11 17.96
CA ALA A 474 -9.33 11.37 17.34
C ALA A 474 -10.53 12.25 16.95
N THR A 475 -11.62 11.68 16.44
CA THR A 475 -12.84 12.45 16.12
C THR A 475 -13.46 13.05 17.37
N ARG A 476 -13.43 12.34 18.50
CA ARG A 476 -13.83 12.88 19.80
C ARG A 476 -12.96 14.07 20.20
N ALA A 477 -11.64 13.92 20.12
CA ALA A 477 -10.70 15.00 20.45
C ALA A 477 -10.91 16.24 19.58
N VAL A 478 -11.16 16.05 18.27
CA VAL A 478 -11.43 17.15 17.33
C VAL A 478 -12.76 17.86 17.62
N LEU A 479 -13.86 17.11 17.78
CA LEU A 479 -15.20 17.69 17.87
C LEU A 479 -15.55 18.21 19.27
N VAL A 480 -15.05 17.55 20.33
CA VAL A 480 -15.41 17.85 21.73
C VAL A 480 -14.32 18.64 22.44
N GLU A 481 -13.06 18.27 22.24
CA GLU A 481 -11.92 18.82 22.98
C GLU A 481 -11.24 19.98 22.24
N GLY A 482 -11.57 20.18 20.96
CA GLY A 482 -11.02 21.26 20.15
C GLY A 482 -9.54 21.05 19.79
N ALA A 483 -9.11 19.79 19.60
CA ALA A 483 -7.71 19.46 19.34
C ALA A 483 -7.12 20.13 18.06
N LEU A 484 -7.97 20.54 17.12
CA LEU A 484 -7.60 21.29 15.91
C LEU A 484 -7.80 22.80 16.02
N ASP A 485 -8.21 23.33 17.18
CA ASP A 485 -8.41 24.78 17.39
C ASP A 485 -7.06 25.54 17.57
N VAL A 486 -5.97 24.98 17.02
CA VAL A 486 -4.61 25.50 17.02
C VAL A 486 -4.27 26.15 15.67
N PRO A 487 -3.44 27.21 15.64
CA PRO A 487 -3.13 27.92 14.40
C PRO A 487 -2.28 27.08 13.41
N GLU A 488 -1.48 26.15 13.93
CA GLU A 488 -0.56 25.30 13.17
C GLU A 488 -1.13 23.89 12.98
N ARG A 489 -1.09 23.39 11.75
CA ARG A 489 -1.30 22.00 11.40
C ARG A 489 0.01 21.23 11.47
N ARG A 490 0.11 20.33 12.44
CA ARG A 490 1.25 19.40 12.57
C ARG A 490 1.16 18.28 11.53
N ILE A 491 2.31 17.90 10.99
CA ILE A 491 2.49 16.75 10.09
C ILE A 491 3.75 16.01 10.57
N GLN A 492 3.58 14.79 11.08
CA GLN A 492 4.63 13.97 11.68
C GLN A 492 4.77 12.67 10.88
N LEU A 493 5.22 12.81 9.63
CA LEU A 493 5.46 11.69 8.72
C LEU A 493 6.93 11.27 8.66
N ASN A 494 7.81 11.97 9.40
CA ASN A 494 9.25 11.73 9.42
C ASN A 494 9.90 11.74 8.03
N GLY A 495 9.40 12.57 7.10
CA GLY A 495 9.94 12.72 5.75
C GLY A 495 9.50 14.02 5.08
N VAL A 496 10.12 14.32 3.95
CA VAL A 496 9.76 15.46 3.10
C VAL A 496 8.39 15.25 2.50
N CYS A 497 7.48 16.20 2.73
CA CYS A 497 6.10 16.07 2.26
C CYS A 497 5.65 17.21 1.33
N LEU A 498 4.71 16.88 0.45
CA LEU A 498 3.94 17.83 -0.34
C LEU A 498 2.53 17.91 0.22
N VAL A 499 2.05 19.11 0.58
CA VAL A 499 0.69 19.35 1.02
C VAL A 499 -0.11 19.98 -0.13
N VAL A 500 -1.15 19.30 -0.60
CA VAL A 500 -2.07 19.81 -1.62
C VAL A 500 -3.36 20.25 -0.95
N SER A 501 -3.55 21.57 -0.77
CA SER A 501 -4.76 22.13 -0.16
C SER A 501 -5.88 22.28 -1.18
N LEU A 502 -7.02 21.61 -0.94
CA LEU A 502 -8.10 21.46 -1.92
C LEU A 502 -9.24 22.45 -1.68
N GLY A 503 -9.21 23.56 -2.43
CA GLY A 503 -10.25 24.59 -2.45
C GLY A 503 -10.29 25.46 -1.20
N SER A 504 -9.19 25.48 -0.45
CA SER A 504 -8.86 26.41 0.65
C SER A 504 -7.41 26.87 0.46
N THR A 505 -7.08 28.04 0.99
CA THR A 505 -5.69 28.51 1.01
C THR A 505 -5.08 28.16 2.36
N LEU A 506 -4.10 27.25 2.36
CA LEU A 506 -3.31 26.93 3.54
C LEU A 506 -1.91 27.57 3.40
N PRO A 507 -1.60 28.64 4.14
CA PRO A 507 -0.26 29.23 4.14
C PRO A 507 0.81 28.26 4.64
N ASN A 508 1.98 28.25 4.01
CA ASN A 508 3.10 27.36 4.39
C ASN A 508 3.48 27.46 5.87
N HIS A 509 3.45 28.66 6.46
CA HIS A 509 3.80 28.87 7.87
C HIS A 509 2.82 28.21 8.87
N ARG A 510 1.62 27.80 8.41
CA ARG A 510 0.69 27.03 9.25
C ARG A 510 1.00 25.54 9.22
N VAL A 511 1.87 25.04 8.35
CA VAL A 511 2.24 23.62 8.31
C VAL A 511 3.54 23.41 9.07
N ARG A 512 3.53 22.48 10.03
CA ARG A 512 4.70 22.14 10.85
C ARG A 512 5.10 20.69 10.64
N SER A 513 6.25 20.47 10.00
CA SER A 513 6.83 19.16 9.69
C SER A 513 8.25 18.93 10.24
N VAL A 514 8.69 19.75 11.21
CA VAL A 514 10.06 19.74 11.76
C VAL A 514 10.49 18.32 12.18
N PRO A 515 11.72 17.88 11.82
CA PRO A 515 12.78 18.63 11.15
C PRO A 515 12.70 18.63 9.62
N HIS A 516 11.71 17.97 9.04
CA HIS A 516 11.57 17.82 7.61
C HIS A 516 10.83 19.01 6.98
N ARG A 517 11.07 19.27 5.69
CA ARG A 517 10.37 20.31 4.95
C ARG A 517 8.98 19.84 4.50
N ALA A 518 8.04 20.77 4.46
CA ALA A 518 6.73 20.60 3.84
C ALA A 518 6.50 21.73 2.83
N ASP A 519 6.27 21.36 1.57
CA ASP A 519 5.89 22.30 0.52
C ASP A 519 4.37 22.33 0.41
N VAL A 520 3.74 23.50 0.23
CA VAL A 520 2.28 23.60 0.09
C VAL A 520 1.90 24.11 -1.28
N ILE A 521 1.04 23.35 -1.97
CA ILE A 521 0.39 23.75 -3.22
C ILE A 521 -1.08 23.99 -2.92
N THR A 522 -1.57 25.17 -3.29
CA THR A 522 -2.98 25.54 -3.13
C THR A 522 -3.71 25.35 -4.45
N VAL A 523 -4.81 24.57 -4.42
CA VAL A 523 -5.76 24.44 -5.53
C VAL A 523 -6.96 25.33 -5.26
N ARG A 524 -7.10 26.44 -5.98
CA ARG A 524 -8.17 27.43 -5.73
C ARG A 524 -9.42 27.16 -6.55
N SER A 525 -9.27 26.50 -7.69
CA SER A 525 -10.36 26.21 -8.61
C SER A 525 -10.24 24.81 -9.23
N PRO A 526 -11.36 24.17 -9.61
CA PRO A 526 -11.32 22.86 -10.27
C PRO A 526 -10.50 22.85 -11.58
N GLY A 527 -10.49 23.98 -12.29
CA GLY A 527 -9.74 24.13 -13.53
C GLY A 527 -8.23 24.00 -13.35
N GLU A 528 -7.70 24.29 -12.16
CA GLU A 528 -6.29 24.05 -11.82
C GLU A 528 -5.93 22.56 -11.77
N ILE A 529 -6.91 21.69 -11.55
CA ILE A 529 -6.69 20.24 -11.49
C ILE A 529 -6.75 19.61 -12.89
N TRP A 530 -7.72 19.95 -13.72
CA TRP A 530 -7.89 19.24 -15.01
C TRP A 530 -7.22 19.95 -16.21
N HIS A 531 -6.87 21.24 -16.10
CA HIS A 531 -6.13 21.95 -17.17
C HIS A 531 -4.67 22.16 -16.74
N ARG A 532 -3.72 21.55 -17.45
CA ARG A 532 -2.29 21.88 -17.25
C ARG A 532 -2.00 23.32 -17.72
N GLY A 533 -0.94 23.90 -17.17
CA GLY A 533 -0.51 25.29 -17.34
C GLY A 533 -1.28 26.30 -16.49
N VAL A 534 -2.25 25.86 -15.69
CA VAL A 534 -3.05 26.73 -14.81
C VAL A 534 -2.43 26.83 -13.43
N ASN A 535 -2.00 25.71 -12.87
CA ASN A 535 -1.28 25.64 -11.60
C ASN A 535 0.07 24.97 -11.85
N ILE A 536 1.08 25.80 -12.11
CA ILE A 536 2.42 25.35 -12.52
C ILE A 536 3.04 24.46 -11.45
N ASP A 537 2.90 24.83 -10.17
CA ASP A 537 3.45 24.06 -9.06
C ASP A 537 2.82 22.64 -9.01
N LEU A 538 1.50 22.54 -9.20
CA LEU A 538 0.79 21.25 -9.24
C LEU A 538 1.23 20.40 -10.44
N ASP A 539 1.42 21.02 -11.61
CA ASP A 539 1.85 20.34 -12.82
C ASP A 539 3.29 19.82 -12.68
N GLU A 540 4.19 20.61 -12.09
CA GLU A 540 5.57 20.23 -11.80
C GLU A 540 5.67 19.11 -10.75
N ALA A 541 4.80 19.14 -9.74
CA ALA A 541 4.74 18.08 -8.73
C ALA A 541 4.28 16.74 -9.34
N GLU A 542 3.19 16.77 -10.11
CA GLU A 542 2.69 15.58 -10.81
C GLU A 542 3.72 15.05 -11.82
N GLU A 543 4.35 15.95 -12.58
CA GLU A 543 5.38 15.56 -13.54
C GLU A 543 6.56 14.87 -12.86
N ARG A 544 7.08 15.43 -11.76
CA ARG A 544 8.17 14.81 -11.00
C ARG A 544 7.78 13.42 -10.52
N SER A 545 6.59 13.26 -9.93
CA SER A 545 6.09 11.95 -9.49
C SER A 545 5.93 10.95 -10.65
N ALA A 546 5.48 11.41 -11.83
CA ALA A 546 5.29 10.56 -13.00
C ALA A 546 6.62 10.09 -13.61
N LEU A 547 7.64 10.95 -13.62
CA LEU A 547 8.95 10.65 -14.22
C LEU A 547 9.81 9.72 -13.35
N THR A 548 9.55 9.66 -12.05
CA THR A 548 10.25 8.75 -11.12
C THR A 548 9.62 7.36 -11.04
N ARG A 549 8.62 7.09 -11.88
CA ARG A 549 7.91 5.81 -11.89
C ARG A 549 8.81 4.67 -12.37
N SER A 550 8.91 3.62 -11.55
CA SER A 550 9.52 2.35 -11.93
C SER A 550 8.81 1.17 -11.27
N LEU A 551 8.96 -0.04 -11.84
CA LEU A 551 8.42 -1.27 -11.24
C LEU A 551 9.05 -1.54 -9.87
N GLU A 552 10.34 -1.25 -9.74
CA GLU A 552 11.06 -1.34 -8.47
C GLU A 552 10.44 -0.40 -7.42
N HIS A 553 10.20 0.87 -7.78
CA HIS A 553 9.60 1.84 -6.87
C HIS A 553 8.17 1.44 -6.46
N GLU A 554 7.37 0.91 -7.39
CA GLU A 554 6.02 0.40 -7.07
C GLU A 554 6.07 -0.75 -6.04
N HIS A 555 7.04 -1.66 -6.15
CA HIS A 555 7.24 -2.73 -5.15
C HIS A 555 7.69 -2.17 -3.80
N VAL A 556 8.65 -1.26 -3.81
CA VAL A 556 9.17 -0.62 -2.59
C VAL A 556 8.07 0.17 -1.89
N LEU A 557 7.31 0.99 -2.62
CA LEU A 557 6.23 1.81 -2.08
C LEU A 557 5.13 0.94 -1.46
N ARG A 558 4.69 -0.12 -2.15
CA ARG A 558 3.67 -1.04 -1.63
C ARG A 558 4.13 -1.73 -0.34
N TYR A 559 5.39 -2.18 -0.30
CA TYR A 559 5.96 -2.77 0.90
C TYR A 559 6.06 -1.77 2.05
N ALA A 560 6.55 -0.56 1.75
CA ALA A 560 6.70 0.54 2.68
C ALA A 560 5.35 0.94 3.30
N GLN A 561 4.30 1.10 2.49
CA GLN A 561 2.93 1.36 2.93
C GLN A 561 2.39 0.25 3.84
N HIS A 562 2.58 -1.02 3.46
CA HIS A 562 2.15 -2.15 4.28
C HIS A 562 2.89 -2.21 5.63
N ARG A 563 4.18 -1.89 5.63
CA ARG A 563 5.03 -1.84 6.84
C ARG A 563 5.00 -0.51 7.56
N LYS A 564 4.21 0.46 7.10
CA LYS A 564 4.03 1.77 7.75
C LYS A 564 5.36 2.53 7.93
N ILE A 565 6.23 2.42 6.93
CA ILE A 565 7.51 3.13 6.84
C ILE A 565 7.59 3.86 5.49
N LEU A 566 8.50 4.82 5.37
CA LEU A 566 8.73 5.50 4.08
C LEU A 566 9.53 4.62 3.11
N SER A 567 9.24 4.76 1.81
CA SER A 567 10.00 4.07 0.74
C SER A 567 11.49 4.40 0.78
N SER A 568 11.85 5.61 1.20
CA SER A 568 13.22 6.06 1.43
C SER A 568 13.96 5.28 2.52
N THR A 569 13.24 4.83 3.55
CA THR A 569 13.77 3.96 4.61
C THR A 569 14.11 2.59 4.03
N VAL A 570 13.24 2.02 3.20
CA VAL A 570 13.47 0.73 2.53
C VAL A 570 14.67 0.83 1.57
N ASN A 571 14.69 1.87 0.74
CA ASN A 571 15.76 2.11 -0.24
C ASN A 571 17.13 2.32 0.42
N ALA A 572 17.19 2.76 1.68
CA ALA A 572 18.45 2.92 2.41
C ALA A 572 19.18 1.59 2.68
N TYR A 573 18.51 0.46 2.51
CA TYR A 573 19.09 -0.88 2.63
C TYR A 573 19.41 -1.53 1.27
N LEU A 574 19.27 -0.81 0.17
CA LEU A 574 19.63 -1.27 -1.17
C LEU A 574 20.99 -0.71 -1.56
N GLU A 575 21.84 -1.53 -2.17
CA GLU A 575 23.13 -1.10 -2.68
C GLU A 575 23.03 -0.69 -4.17
N PRO A 576 23.98 0.11 -4.68
CA PRO A 576 24.10 0.35 -6.11
C PRO A 576 24.27 -0.94 -6.92
N GLY A 577 23.70 -1.00 -8.12
CA GLY A 577 23.73 -2.20 -8.97
C GLY A 577 22.81 -3.34 -8.50
N GLU A 578 22.01 -3.13 -7.45
CA GLU A 578 20.97 -4.08 -7.04
C GLU A 578 19.64 -3.73 -7.72
N THR A 579 18.76 -4.72 -7.92
CA THR A 579 17.37 -4.51 -8.35
C THR A 579 16.45 -5.26 -7.40
N VAL A 580 15.45 -4.59 -6.83
CA VAL A 580 14.42 -5.25 -6.03
C VAL A 580 13.44 -5.97 -6.94
N VAL A 581 13.34 -7.28 -6.74
CA VAL A 581 12.40 -8.15 -7.47
C VAL A 581 11.18 -8.54 -6.63
N GLY A 582 11.19 -8.23 -5.34
CA GLY A 582 10.03 -8.40 -4.46
C GLY A 582 10.40 -8.33 -2.98
N PHE A 583 9.41 -8.58 -2.12
CA PHE A 583 9.55 -8.61 -0.68
C PHE A 583 8.89 -9.85 -0.09
N GLY A 584 9.41 -10.34 1.03
CA GLY A 584 8.74 -11.35 1.84
C GLY A 584 7.61 -10.74 2.68
N ALA A 585 6.47 -11.43 2.78
CA ALA A 585 5.30 -10.97 3.53
C ALA A 585 5.41 -11.17 5.07
N GLY A 586 6.56 -11.64 5.58
CA GLY A 586 6.68 -12.22 6.92
C GLY A 586 6.49 -11.25 8.10
N GLY A 587 5.82 -11.74 9.15
CA GLY A 587 5.56 -11.08 10.44
C GLY A 587 6.66 -11.25 11.51
N SER A 588 7.92 -11.35 11.09
CA SER A 588 9.06 -11.70 11.97
C SER A 588 9.79 -10.50 12.57
N GLU A 589 9.18 -9.31 12.58
CA GLU A 589 9.85 -8.02 12.88
C GLU A 589 11.06 -7.71 11.95
N SER A 590 11.31 -8.53 10.92
CA SER A 590 12.39 -8.37 9.95
C SER A 590 11.89 -7.82 8.63
N MET A 591 12.65 -6.94 7.97
CA MET A 591 12.43 -6.60 6.56
C MET A 591 13.15 -7.62 5.67
N THR A 592 12.39 -8.30 4.81
CA THR A 592 12.91 -9.33 3.89
C THR A 592 12.79 -8.85 2.45
N VAL A 593 13.93 -8.57 1.81
CA VAL A 593 14.01 -8.03 0.45
C VAL A 593 14.56 -9.10 -0.49
N PHE A 594 13.94 -9.28 -1.65
CA PHE A 594 14.47 -10.10 -2.73
C PHE A 594 15.22 -9.21 -3.71
N VAL A 595 16.52 -9.46 -3.88
CA VAL A 595 17.41 -8.63 -4.70
C VAL A 595 18.14 -9.46 -5.75
N GLU A 596 18.33 -8.87 -6.92
CA GLU A 596 19.22 -9.34 -7.99
C GLU A 596 20.36 -8.33 -8.17
N ARG A 597 21.55 -8.79 -8.56
CA ARG A 597 22.75 -7.95 -8.69
C ARG A 597 23.27 -7.95 -10.11
N ASP A 598 23.64 -6.76 -10.58
CA ASP A 598 24.28 -6.61 -11.88
C ASP A 598 25.59 -7.43 -11.90
N GLY A 599 25.75 -8.28 -12.92
CA GLY A 599 26.93 -9.14 -13.08
C GLY A 599 27.00 -10.37 -12.16
N ALA A 600 26.01 -10.61 -11.27
CA ALA A 600 25.96 -11.80 -10.43
C ALA A 600 24.62 -12.54 -10.60
N PRO A 601 24.60 -13.72 -11.26
CA PRO A 601 23.36 -14.43 -11.53
C PRO A 601 22.71 -14.97 -10.26
N GLY A 602 21.37 -14.90 -10.21
CA GLY A 602 20.54 -15.51 -9.18
C GLY A 602 19.99 -14.52 -8.15
N ARG A 603 18.78 -14.83 -7.68
CA ARG A 603 18.07 -14.06 -6.65
C ARG A 603 18.63 -14.32 -5.26
N ARG A 604 18.78 -13.26 -4.48
CA ARG A 604 19.18 -13.30 -3.07
C ARG A 604 18.06 -12.80 -2.19
N VAL A 605 18.05 -13.28 -0.96
CA VAL A 605 17.14 -12.81 0.09
C VAL A 605 17.96 -12.07 1.11
N ARG A 606 17.77 -10.75 1.24
CA ARG A 606 18.35 -9.94 2.31
C ARG A 606 17.35 -9.85 3.45
N LYS A 607 17.78 -10.20 4.65
CA LYS A 607 17.03 -9.99 5.88
C LYS A 607 17.67 -8.87 6.69
N VAL A 608 16.87 -7.89 7.06
CA VAL A 608 17.24 -6.73 7.88
C VAL A 608 16.42 -6.80 9.16
N LEU A 609 17.08 -6.94 10.30
CA LEU A 609 16.46 -6.88 11.62
C LEU A 609 17.06 -5.72 12.38
N SER A 610 16.24 -4.74 12.71
CA SER A 610 16.66 -3.47 13.29
C SER A 610 15.72 -3.11 14.42
N ASP A 611 16.26 -2.62 15.54
CA ASP A 611 15.45 -2.08 16.65
C ASP A 611 14.52 -0.95 16.12
N ALA A 612 14.95 -0.22 15.09
CA ALA A 612 14.16 0.82 14.41
C ALA A 612 12.93 0.30 13.65
N LEU A 613 12.83 -1.02 13.43
CA LEU A 613 11.76 -1.68 12.69
C LEU A 613 10.93 -2.64 13.56
N SER A 614 11.26 -2.77 14.86
CA SER A 614 10.56 -3.64 15.82
C SER A 614 9.45 -2.87 16.56
N THR A 615 8.35 -3.57 16.86
CA THR A 615 7.16 -3.02 17.54
C THR A 615 7.15 -3.30 19.05
N VAL A 616 8.02 -4.18 19.53
CA VAL A 616 8.07 -4.62 20.93
C VAL A 616 9.37 -4.14 21.57
N SER A 617 9.27 -3.55 22.76
CA SER A 617 10.44 -3.11 23.54
C SER A 617 11.15 -4.30 24.20
N TRP A 618 11.88 -5.07 23.41
CA TRP A 618 12.74 -6.15 23.90
C TRP A 618 13.86 -5.59 24.77
N ASP A 619 14.24 -6.32 25.84
CA ASP A 619 15.43 -5.97 26.63
C ASP A 619 16.68 -6.08 25.73
N PRO A 620 17.41 -4.98 25.53
CA PRO A 620 18.66 -4.98 24.78
C PRO A 620 19.67 -6.02 25.24
N SER A 621 19.73 -6.26 26.55
CA SER A 621 20.67 -7.18 27.18
C SER A 621 20.11 -8.60 27.36
N GLY A 622 18.90 -8.86 26.84
CA GLY A 622 18.22 -10.14 26.96
C GLY A 622 19.10 -11.33 26.56
N THR A 623 18.99 -12.42 27.32
CA THR A 623 19.75 -13.66 27.06
C THR A 623 18.79 -14.85 26.94
N GLY A 624 19.29 -15.96 26.38
CA GLY A 624 18.51 -17.19 26.22
C GLY A 624 17.21 -17.01 25.44
N VAL A 625 16.07 -17.30 26.06
CA VAL A 625 14.75 -17.31 25.43
C VAL A 625 14.12 -15.92 25.26
N MET A 626 14.74 -14.90 25.89
CA MET A 626 14.40 -13.47 25.83
C MET A 626 15.35 -12.68 24.92
N LEU A 627 16.13 -13.36 24.07
CA LEU A 627 16.98 -12.70 23.09
C LEU A 627 16.14 -11.78 22.18
N PRO A 628 16.57 -10.51 21.98
CA PRO A 628 15.89 -9.61 21.08
C PRO A 628 15.99 -10.10 19.62
N PRO A 629 15.05 -9.71 18.73
CA PRO A 629 14.93 -10.20 17.36
C PRO A 629 16.24 -10.19 16.56
N PHE A 630 17.00 -9.09 16.59
CA PHE A 630 18.26 -8.97 15.84
C PHE A 630 19.34 -9.94 16.36
N ALA A 631 19.46 -10.12 17.69
CA ALA A 631 20.42 -11.06 18.28
C ALA A 631 20.03 -12.50 17.97
N LYS A 632 18.73 -12.80 18.04
CA LYS A 632 18.16 -14.08 17.61
C LYS A 632 18.44 -14.35 16.14
N ALA A 633 18.22 -13.40 15.25
CA ALA A 633 18.45 -13.57 13.82
C ALA A 633 19.93 -13.72 13.46
N ARG A 634 20.83 -13.06 14.19
CA ARG A 634 22.27 -13.33 14.08
C ARG A 634 22.57 -14.79 14.39
N LYS A 635 22.06 -15.32 15.52
CA LYS A 635 22.25 -16.74 15.87
C LYS A 635 21.66 -17.69 14.83
N GLN A 636 20.51 -17.35 14.24
CA GLN A 636 19.90 -18.13 13.15
C GLN A 636 20.76 -18.14 11.88
N ALA A 637 21.34 -16.99 11.54
CA ALA A 637 22.24 -16.86 10.41
C ALA A 637 23.54 -17.67 10.63
N GLU A 638 24.11 -17.62 11.85
CA GLU A 638 25.26 -18.42 12.27
C GLU A 638 24.94 -19.93 12.30
N TYR A 639 23.74 -20.31 12.75
CA TYR A 639 23.22 -21.67 12.67
C TYR A 639 23.21 -22.18 11.23
N LEU A 640 22.60 -21.43 10.31
CA LEU A 640 22.53 -21.78 8.88
C LEU A 640 23.91 -21.88 8.22
N GLN A 641 24.86 -21.00 8.58
CA GLN A 641 26.23 -21.07 8.07
C GLN A 641 26.95 -22.35 8.51
N ALA A 642 26.62 -22.86 9.70
CA ALA A 642 27.31 -23.97 10.33
C ALA A 642 26.64 -25.34 10.09
N LEU A 643 25.52 -25.39 9.34
CA LEU A 643 24.86 -26.65 8.99
C LEU A 643 25.79 -27.58 8.17
N PRO A 644 25.73 -28.90 8.39
CA PRO A 644 26.39 -29.88 7.54
C PRO A 644 26.06 -29.73 6.06
N LEU A 645 27.01 -30.08 5.19
CA LEU A 645 26.87 -29.94 3.73
C LEU A 645 25.66 -30.70 3.18
N GLU A 646 25.35 -31.84 3.80
CA GLU A 646 24.25 -32.73 3.44
C GLU A 646 22.87 -32.07 3.63
N LEU A 647 22.77 -31.10 4.55
CA LEU A 647 21.53 -30.37 4.85
C LEU A 647 21.31 -29.13 3.96
N ARG A 648 22.31 -28.72 3.16
CA ARG A 648 22.14 -27.62 2.19
C ARG A 648 21.11 -27.92 1.10
N ARG A 649 20.72 -29.19 0.94
CA ARG A 649 19.67 -29.60 0.00
C ARG A 649 18.26 -29.25 0.48
N VAL A 650 18.08 -28.95 1.77
CA VAL A 650 16.77 -28.62 2.37
C VAL A 650 16.75 -27.27 3.11
N PHE A 651 17.91 -26.67 3.41
CA PHE A 651 18.03 -25.34 4.03
C PHE A 651 18.70 -24.32 3.09
N PRO A 652 18.38 -23.01 3.21
CA PRO A 652 19.10 -21.97 2.51
C PRO A 652 20.55 -21.84 3.03
N THR A 653 21.44 -21.37 2.15
CA THR A 653 22.82 -21.02 2.55
C THR A 653 22.90 -19.54 2.86
N VAL A 654 23.52 -19.19 3.98
CA VAL A 654 23.75 -17.80 4.41
C VAL A 654 25.16 -17.35 4.01
N GLY A 655 25.24 -16.14 3.43
CA GLY A 655 26.48 -15.45 3.08
C GLY A 655 27.03 -14.66 4.27
N ASN A 656 27.49 -13.43 4.05
CA ASN A 656 28.02 -12.59 5.13
C ASN A 656 26.89 -12.08 6.05
N ILE A 657 27.24 -11.92 7.33
CA ILE A 657 26.39 -11.33 8.37
C ILE A 657 27.03 -10.00 8.79
N THR A 658 26.26 -8.93 8.76
CA THR A 658 26.66 -7.59 9.19
C THR A 658 25.91 -7.25 10.46
N SER A 659 26.62 -6.79 11.49
CA SER A 659 26.01 -6.23 12.70
C SER A 659 26.52 -4.81 12.89
N ARG A 660 25.61 -3.88 13.18
CA ARG A 660 25.96 -2.46 13.42
C ARG A 660 24.99 -1.82 14.41
N GLU A 661 25.43 -0.70 14.98
CA GLU A 661 24.60 0.20 15.76
C GLU A 661 24.32 1.45 14.92
N LEU A 662 23.05 1.82 14.81
CA LEU A 662 22.59 3.02 14.14
C LEU A 662 22.25 4.06 15.22
N PRO A 663 22.76 5.29 15.12
CA PRO A 663 22.33 6.35 16.02
C PRO A 663 20.82 6.62 15.87
N VAL A 664 20.15 6.97 16.97
CA VAL A 664 18.74 7.41 16.90
C VAL A 664 18.68 8.86 16.39
N PRO A 665 17.88 9.16 15.34
CA PRO A 665 17.68 10.53 14.90
C PRO A 665 17.10 11.38 16.04
N ALA A 666 17.63 12.58 16.27
CA ALA A 666 17.22 13.43 17.41
C ALA A 666 15.72 13.82 17.43
N HIS A 667 15.03 13.66 16.31
CA HIS A 667 13.60 13.92 16.16
C HIS A 667 12.72 12.67 16.37
N VAL A 668 13.32 11.49 16.52
CA VAL A 668 12.65 10.24 16.83
C VAL A 668 12.71 10.04 18.34
N VAL A 669 11.55 9.78 18.95
CA VAL A 669 11.48 9.45 20.38
C VAL A 669 11.77 7.97 20.54
N ALA A 670 12.87 7.62 21.22
CA ALA A 670 13.23 6.25 21.55
C ALA A 670 13.85 6.18 22.95
N ASP A 671 13.67 5.05 23.63
CA ASP A 671 14.23 4.79 24.97
C ASP A 671 15.70 4.34 24.93
N THR A 672 16.36 4.46 23.78
CA THR A 672 17.75 4.02 23.52
C THR A 672 18.53 5.09 22.77
N ASP A 673 19.84 5.15 22.99
CA ASP A 673 20.76 6.07 22.28
C ASP A 673 21.13 5.55 20.87
N ALA A 674 20.95 4.24 20.63
CA ALA A 674 21.21 3.60 19.34
C ALA A 674 20.26 2.43 19.07
N PHE A 675 19.91 2.23 17.80
CA PHE A 675 19.22 1.05 17.30
C PHE A 675 20.25 0.00 16.88
N ARG A 676 20.14 -1.24 17.39
CA ARG A 676 20.98 -2.34 16.91
C ARG A 676 20.37 -2.99 15.70
N GLU A 677 21.24 -3.41 14.81
CA GLU A 677 20.85 -3.96 13.53
C GLU A 677 21.72 -5.15 13.12
N VAL A 678 21.06 -6.17 12.57
CA VAL A 678 21.68 -7.33 11.94
C VAL A 678 21.12 -7.48 10.53
N ILE A 679 22.02 -7.53 9.56
CA ILE A 679 21.71 -7.76 8.15
C ILE A 679 22.43 -9.01 7.69
N TYR A 680 21.73 -9.92 7.02
CA TYR A 680 22.36 -11.07 6.37
C TYR A 680 21.68 -11.40 5.05
N GLU A 681 22.43 -12.03 4.16
CA GLU A 681 21.92 -12.53 2.89
C GLU A 681 21.89 -14.05 2.87
N MET A 682 20.84 -14.60 2.25
CA MET A 682 20.72 -16.03 2.03
C MET A 682 20.30 -16.34 0.60
N THR A 683 20.55 -17.58 0.17
CA THR A 683 20.07 -18.11 -1.11
C THR A 683 18.55 -18.08 -1.17
N TYR A 684 17.99 -17.69 -2.30
CA TYR A 684 16.55 -17.79 -2.54
C TYR A 684 16.09 -19.25 -2.54
N VAL A 685 15.05 -19.54 -1.78
CA VAL A 685 14.38 -20.85 -1.75
C VAL A 685 13.18 -20.79 -2.68
N PRO A 686 13.21 -21.47 -3.84
CA PRO A 686 12.09 -21.48 -4.77
C PRO A 686 10.93 -22.33 -4.22
N GLY A 687 9.73 -22.12 -4.77
CA GLY A 687 8.54 -22.89 -4.43
C GLY A 687 7.49 -22.12 -3.64
N GLU A 688 6.43 -22.82 -3.29
CA GLU A 688 5.24 -22.28 -2.64
C GLU A 688 5.19 -22.65 -1.15
N GLU A 689 4.74 -21.73 -0.29
CA GLU A 689 4.54 -22.00 1.15
C GLU A 689 3.41 -23.00 1.34
N VAL A 690 3.57 -23.97 2.25
CA VAL A 690 2.52 -24.97 2.49
C VAL A 690 1.20 -24.31 2.89
N SER A 691 1.24 -23.29 3.77
CA SER A 691 0.04 -22.54 4.18
C SER A 691 -0.66 -21.85 3.01
N ARG A 692 0.09 -21.13 2.16
CA ARG A 692 -0.45 -20.43 0.99
C ARG A 692 -0.98 -21.37 -0.08
N TRP A 693 -0.31 -22.51 -0.27
CA TRP A 693 -0.83 -23.56 -1.15
C TRP A 693 -2.18 -24.08 -0.63
N VAL A 694 -2.27 -24.43 0.66
CA VAL A 694 -3.52 -24.86 1.30
C VAL A 694 -4.63 -23.82 1.15
N GLU A 695 -4.34 -22.55 1.45
CA GLU A 695 -5.28 -21.44 1.35
C GLU A 695 -5.86 -21.32 -0.06
N ARG A 696 -5.00 -21.37 -1.08
CA ARG A 696 -5.41 -21.14 -2.46
C ARG A 696 -6.11 -22.33 -3.07
N THR A 697 -5.66 -23.56 -2.82
CA THR A 697 -6.15 -24.75 -3.53
C THR A 697 -7.15 -25.57 -2.74
N LYS A 698 -7.31 -25.34 -1.43
CA LYS A 698 -8.24 -26.07 -0.55
C LYS A 698 -8.16 -27.59 -0.75
N PRO A 699 -6.96 -28.17 -0.67
CA PRO A 699 -6.72 -29.56 -1.05
C PRO A 699 -7.48 -30.54 -0.13
N PRO A 700 -7.83 -31.74 -0.62
CA PRO A 700 -8.33 -32.82 0.22
C PRO A 700 -7.34 -33.19 1.34
N VAL A 701 -7.87 -33.57 2.50
CA VAL A 701 -7.06 -33.90 3.69
C VAL A 701 -6.06 -35.03 3.44
N GLU A 702 -6.37 -35.96 2.53
CA GLU A 702 -5.46 -37.02 2.09
C GLU A 702 -4.15 -36.44 1.53
N VAL A 703 -4.25 -35.41 0.69
CA VAL A 703 -3.09 -34.75 0.06
C VAL A 703 -2.29 -33.99 1.12
N VAL A 704 -2.97 -33.25 2.00
CA VAL A 704 -2.31 -32.52 3.12
C VAL A 704 -1.55 -33.49 4.02
N SER A 705 -2.16 -34.63 4.37
CA SER A 705 -1.53 -35.64 5.22
C SER A 705 -0.25 -36.22 4.62
N ARG A 706 -0.20 -36.41 3.29
CA ARG A 706 1.02 -36.84 2.58
C ARG A 706 2.09 -35.76 2.56
N VAL A 707 1.71 -34.48 2.46
CA VAL A 707 2.66 -33.37 2.61
C VAL A 707 3.27 -33.37 4.00
N TYR A 708 2.46 -33.53 5.05
CA TYR A 708 2.94 -33.56 6.43
C TYR A 708 3.86 -34.76 6.69
N GLU A 709 3.51 -35.94 6.19
CA GLU A 709 4.37 -37.13 6.24
C GLU A 709 5.73 -36.86 5.57
N ALA A 710 5.75 -36.23 4.40
CA ALA A 710 6.98 -35.88 3.71
C ALA A 710 7.83 -34.86 4.51
N VAL A 711 7.20 -33.83 5.06
CA VAL A 711 7.88 -32.76 5.82
C VAL A 711 8.47 -33.31 7.13
N ILE A 712 7.67 -33.98 7.94
CA ILE A 712 8.10 -34.57 9.21
C ILE A 712 9.09 -35.71 8.97
N GLY A 713 8.92 -36.48 7.89
CA GLY A 713 9.85 -37.52 7.48
C GLY A 713 11.24 -36.99 7.14
N VAL A 714 11.35 -35.84 6.47
CA VAL A 714 12.64 -35.16 6.23
C VAL A 714 13.26 -34.70 7.55
N LEU A 715 12.49 -34.06 8.43
CA LEU A 715 12.96 -33.61 9.74
C LEU A 715 13.52 -34.79 10.55
N HIS A 716 12.74 -35.87 10.68
CA HIS A 716 13.15 -37.04 11.44
C HIS A 716 14.40 -37.73 10.88
N ARG A 717 14.42 -38.00 9.57
CA ARG A 717 15.50 -38.79 8.93
C ARG A 717 16.77 -37.97 8.74
N ASP A 718 16.64 -36.73 8.28
CA ASP A 718 17.78 -35.94 7.80
C ASP A 718 18.26 -34.93 8.85
N VAL A 719 17.36 -34.32 9.62
CA VAL A 719 17.70 -33.25 10.57
C VAL A 719 17.94 -33.82 11.97
N HIS A 720 16.97 -34.52 12.55
CA HIS A 720 17.02 -35.05 13.92
C HIS A 720 18.02 -36.20 14.11
N SER A 721 18.57 -36.74 13.01
CA SER A 721 19.66 -37.71 13.05
C SER A 721 21.03 -37.06 13.30
N VAL A 722 21.14 -35.74 13.12
CA VAL A 722 22.38 -34.98 13.25
C VAL A 722 22.55 -34.48 14.70
N HIS A 723 23.78 -34.57 15.22
CA HIS A 723 24.15 -34.13 16.59
C HIS A 723 23.30 -34.76 17.72
N ARG A 724 22.66 -35.90 17.45
CA ARG A 724 21.81 -36.62 18.38
C ARG A 724 22.60 -37.07 19.62
N ALA A 725 22.16 -36.65 20.80
CA ALA A 725 22.81 -36.95 22.08
C ALA A 725 21.78 -37.01 23.22
N PRO A 726 22.09 -37.68 24.36
CA PRO A 726 21.25 -37.61 25.55
C PRO A 726 20.99 -36.16 25.95
N ALA A 727 19.75 -35.85 26.35
CA ALA A 727 19.41 -34.52 26.81
C ALA A 727 20.23 -34.16 28.06
N PRO A 728 20.76 -32.92 28.17
CA PRO A 728 21.63 -32.53 29.27
C PRO A 728 20.88 -32.28 30.59
N GLY A 729 19.54 -32.35 30.59
CA GLY A 729 18.68 -32.10 31.75
C GLY A 729 18.41 -30.62 32.00
N GLY A 730 17.22 -30.34 32.56
CA GLY A 730 16.76 -28.99 32.87
C GLY A 730 16.11 -28.27 31.69
N THR A 731 15.74 -29.02 30.63
CA THR A 731 15.09 -28.46 29.45
C THR A 731 13.72 -27.90 29.82
N LEU A 732 12.95 -28.58 30.67
CA LEU A 732 11.62 -28.12 31.10
C LEU A 732 11.62 -26.73 31.71
N GLU A 733 12.51 -26.49 32.69
CA GLU A 733 12.56 -25.22 33.38
C GLU A 733 13.02 -24.09 32.45
N GLU A 734 14.06 -24.31 31.65
CA GLU A 734 14.68 -23.23 30.88
C GLU A 734 14.01 -22.95 29.51
N GLN A 735 13.59 -23.99 28.78
CA GLN A 735 13.03 -23.87 27.42
C GLN A 735 11.51 -23.79 27.40
N TYR A 736 10.81 -24.22 28.45
CA TYR A 736 9.36 -24.23 28.46
C TYR A 736 8.80 -23.33 29.57
N PHE A 737 9.02 -23.63 30.85
CA PHE A 737 8.37 -22.90 31.94
C PHE A 737 8.83 -21.45 32.06
N ARG A 738 10.14 -21.21 32.27
CA ARG A 738 10.70 -19.86 32.37
C ARG A 738 10.46 -19.05 31.09
N LYS A 739 10.54 -19.70 29.93
CA LYS A 739 10.25 -19.05 28.63
C LYS A 739 8.83 -18.52 28.55
N ILE A 740 7.83 -19.30 28.98
CA ILE A 740 6.45 -18.85 29.01
C ILE A 740 6.31 -17.66 29.98
N GLU A 741 6.83 -17.80 31.20
CA GLU A 741 6.75 -16.76 32.23
C GLU A 741 7.40 -15.44 31.78
N GLU A 742 8.63 -15.48 31.26
CA GLU A 742 9.36 -14.29 30.83
C GLU A 742 8.70 -13.61 29.62
N ARG A 743 8.14 -14.39 28.68
CA ARG A 743 7.45 -13.86 27.50
C ARG A 743 6.08 -13.30 27.82
N LEU A 744 5.31 -13.94 28.70
CA LEU A 744 4.04 -13.37 29.17
C LEU A 744 4.28 -12.13 30.03
N ALA A 745 5.36 -12.08 30.80
CA ALA A 745 5.79 -10.87 31.49
C ALA A 745 6.18 -9.75 30.50
N LEU A 746 6.80 -10.09 29.36
CA LEU A 746 7.02 -9.13 28.27
C LEU A 746 5.70 -8.65 27.69
N CYS A 747 4.76 -9.55 27.38
CA CYS A 747 3.41 -9.16 26.94
C CYS A 747 2.73 -8.20 27.92
N ARG A 748 2.83 -8.45 29.23
CA ARG A 748 2.28 -7.58 30.26
C ARG A 748 2.94 -6.21 30.28
N ARG A 749 4.25 -6.10 30.02
CA ARG A 749 4.93 -4.79 29.91
C ARG A 749 4.55 -4.06 28.63
N THR A 750 4.40 -4.79 27.53
CA THR A 750 4.06 -4.24 26.21
C THR A 750 2.60 -3.78 26.14
N ALA A 751 1.68 -4.57 26.69
CA ALA A 751 0.23 -4.35 26.62
C ALA A 751 -0.43 -4.67 27.98
N PRO A 752 -0.20 -3.83 29.02
CA PRO A 752 -0.66 -4.09 30.39
C PRO A 752 -2.18 -4.19 30.58
N HIS A 753 -2.99 -3.58 29.72
CA HIS A 753 -4.45 -3.68 29.74
C HIS A 753 -4.94 -4.98 29.10
N THR A 754 -4.26 -5.45 28.06
CA THR A 754 -4.56 -6.69 27.33
C THR A 754 -4.06 -7.93 28.08
N PHE A 755 -2.77 -7.94 28.46
CA PHE A 755 -2.09 -9.03 29.17
C PHE A 755 -1.91 -8.69 30.67
N GLY A 756 -2.94 -8.07 31.25
CA GLY A 756 -2.97 -7.69 32.66
C GLY A 756 -3.36 -8.83 33.60
N ALA A 757 -3.52 -8.48 34.88
CA ALA A 757 -3.92 -9.43 35.92
C ALA A 757 -5.27 -10.11 35.63
N ALA A 758 -6.20 -9.40 34.99
CA ALA A 758 -7.53 -9.92 34.64
C ALA A 758 -7.50 -11.12 33.67
N LEU A 759 -6.48 -11.21 32.82
CA LEU A 759 -6.31 -12.33 31.89
C LEU A 759 -5.36 -13.41 32.43
N LEU A 760 -4.25 -13.00 33.05
CA LEU A 760 -3.13 -13.90 33.33
C LEU A 760 -3.09 -14.44 34.77
N ASP A 761 -3.62 -13.70 35.74
CA ASP A 761 -3.41 -13.99 37.18
C ASP A 761 -4.62 -14.68 37.84
N THR A 762 -5.66 -15.00 37.08
CA THR A 762 -6.83 -15.74 37.59
C THR A 762 -6.52 -17.24 37.73
N GLU A 763 -7.23 -17.92 38.63
CA GLU A 763 -7.10 -19.38 38.78
C GLU A 763 -7.59 -20.13 37.52
N HIS A 764 -8.64 -19.62 36.89
CA HIS A 764 -9.29 -20.24 35.73
C HIS A 764 -9.54 -19.22 34.63
N VAL A 765 -9.66 -19.73 33.41
CA VAL A 765 -10.19 -19.02 32.24
C VAL A 765 -11.28 -19.88 31.62
N ILE A 766 -12.30 -19.26 31.04
CA ILE A 766 -13.33 -19.94 30.27
C ILE A 766 -13.03 -19.69 28.80
N VAL A 767 -12.66 -20.74 28.07
CA VAL A 767 -12.32 -20.67 26.64
C VAL A 767 -13.34 -21.48 25.85
N ASP A 768 -14.05 -20.83 24.92
CA ASP A 768 -15.10 -21.46 24.11
C ASP A 768 -16.14 -22.24 24.96
N GLY A 769 -16.51 -21.66 26.11
CA GLY A 769 -17.43 -22.25 27.08
C GLY A 769 -16.83 -23.33 28.00
N GLN A 770 -15.57 -23.74 27.82
CA GLN A 770 -14.89 -24.71 28.67
C GLN A 770 -14.07 -24.00 29.77
N ARG A 771 -14.29 -24.39 31.03
CA ARG A 771 -13.48 -23.89 32.15
C ARG A 771 -12.15 -24.65 32.23
N LEU A 772 -11.05 -23.90 32.11
CA LEU A 772 -9.67 -24.41 32.08
C LEU A 772 -8.84 -23.79 33.22
N ARG A 773 -7.81 -24.50 33.70
CA ARG A 773 -6.80 -23.90 34.58
C ARG A 773 -6.03 -22.85 33.78
N ASN A 774 -5.78 -21.69 34.38
CA ASN A 774 -4.98 -20.64 33.75
C ASN A 774 -3.47 -20.95 33.85
N ILE A 775 -2.62 -20.10 33.23
CA ILE A 775 -1.20 -20.40 33.06
C ILE A 775 -0.44 -20.58 34.38
N GLY A 776 -0.66 -19.71 35.38
CA GLY A 776 0.01 -19.82 36.68
C GLY A 776 -0.25 -21.16 37.38
N PRO A 777 -1.53 -21.52 37.61
CA PRO A 777 -1.89 -22.83 38.16
C PRO A 777 -1.42 -24.02 37.33
N LEU A 778 -1.44 -23.93 35.99
CA LEU A 778 -0.92 -24.98 35.10
C LEU A 778 0.58 -25.22 35.28
N LEU A 779 1.38 -24.16 35.19
CA LEU A 779 2.83 -24.26 35.35
C LEU A 779 3.18 -24.75 36.76
N ASN A 780 2.46 -24.31 37.78
CA ASN A 780 2.66 -24.80 39.14
C ASN A 780 2.35 -26.30 39.25
N ALA A 781 1.23 -26.77 38.69
CA ALA A 781 0.87 -28.20 38.72
C ALA A 781 1.94 -29.06 38.03
N LEU A 782 2.41 -28.63 36.86
CA LEU A 782 3.46 -29.33 36.10
C LEU A 782 4.83 -29.31 36.80
N ARG A 783 5.17 -28.20 37.46
CA ARG A 783 6.47 -28.00 38.13
C ARG A 783 6.55 -28.65 39.51
N SER A 784 5.42 -28.79 40.21
CA SER A 784 5.38 -29.27 41.59
C SER A 784 5.47 -30.80 41.75
N ASP A 785 5.25 -31.56 40.66
CA ASP A 785 5.24 -33.02 40.68
C ASP A 785 6.49 -33.59 39.97
N PRO A 786 7.44 -34.21 40.70
CA PRO A 786 8.64 -34.81 40.11
C PRO A 786 8.34 -35.91 39.08
N GLU A 787 7.22 -36.60 39.20
CA GLU A 787 6.85 -37.68 38.29
C GLU A 787 6.39 -37.14 36.94
N TYR A 788 5.72 -35.98 36.93
CA TYR A 788 5.35 -35.27 35.70
C TYR A 788 6.60 -34.76 34.98
N LEU A 789 7.58 -34.24 35.73
CA LEU A 789 8.85 -33.78 35.17
C LEU A 789 9.62 -34.93 34.52
N ASP A 790 9.66 -36.12 35.11
CA ASP A 790 10.34 -37.29 34.51
C ASP A 790 9.71 -37.74 33.18
N VAL A 791 8.37 -37.65 33.08
CA VAL A 791 7.64 -37.95 31.84
C VAL A 791 7.92 -36.91 30.75
N LEU A 792 7.90 -35.62 31.13
CA LEU A 792 7.98 -34.49 30.20
C LEU A 792 9.42 -34.08 29.81
N GLU A 793 10.44 -34.42 30.61
CA GLU A 793 11.84 -34.07 30.32
C GLU A 793 12.34 -34.91 29.12
N PRO A 794 12.81 -34.26 28.03
CA PRO A 794 13.24 -34.98 26.84
C PRO A 794 14.42 -35.90 27.15
N ARG A 795 14.45 -37.07 26.51
CA ARG A 795 15.55 -38.04 26.70
C ARG A 795 16.73 -37.77 25.77
N VAL A 796 16.47 -37.14 24.64
CA VAL A 796 17.43 -36.91 23.56
C VAL A 796 17.26 -35.50 23.02
N HIS A 797 18.37 -34.81 22.82
CA HIS A 797 18.42 -33.60 22.00
C HIS A 797 19.10 -33.91 20.68
N ALA A 798 18.67 -33.24 19.60
CA ALA A 798 19.30 -33.34 18.29
C ALA A 798 19.26 -31.98 17.60
N LEU A 799 19.86 -31.89 16.40
CA LEU A 799 19.64 -30.73 15.54
C LEU A 799 18.14 -30.61 15.24
N VAL A 800 17.59 -29.40 15.35
CA VAL A 800 16.17 -29.11 15.04
C VAL A 800 16.08 -27.94 14.08
N MET A 801 14.98 -27.83 13.33
CA MET A 801 14.69 -26.66 12.51
C MET A 801 14.18 -25.49 13.39
N GLY A 802 13.38 -25.81 14.41
CA GLY A 802 12.94 -24.91 15.48
C GLY A 802 11.76 -23.98 15.12
N ASP A 803 11.28 -23.94 13.88
CA ASP A 803 10.06 -23.19 13.52
C ASP A 803 9.39 -23.72 12.25
N THR A 804 8.99 -24.99 12.27
CA THR A 804 8.42 -25.73 11.12
C THR A 804 6.96 -25.38 10.83
N ASN A 805 6.53 -24.15 11.16
CA ASN A 805 5.22 -23.65 10.74
C ASN A 805 5.07 -23.80 9.23
N THR A 806 3.86 -24.04 8.74
CA THR A 806 3.59 -24.27 7.30
C THR A 806 3.97 -23.07 6.42
N GLU A 807 4.01 -21.86 6.96
CA GLU A 807 4.56 -20.65 6.32
C GLU A 807 6.09 -20.69 6.10
N ASN A 808 6.80 -21.53 6.86
CA ASN A 808 8.25 -21.69 6.81
C ASN A 808 8.71 -22.96 6.06
N VAL A 809 7.77 -23.64 5.39
CA VAL A 809 8.05 -24.83 4.57
C VAL A 809 7.66 -24.53 3.12
N LYS A 810 8.58 -24.74 2.18
CA LYS A 810 8.39 -24.52 0.75
C LYS A 810 8.30 -25.84 -0.01
N LEU A 811 7.44 -25.84 -1.02
CA LEU A 811 7.23 -26.93 -1.97
C LEU A 811 7.72 -26.46 -3.34
N ALA A 812 8.83 -27.01 -3.81
CA ALA A 812 9.42 -26.63 -5.10
C ALA A 812 8.55 -27.05 -6.30
N ASP A 813 7.85 -28.18 -6.20
CA ASP A 813 6.93 -28.67 -7.24
C ASP A 813 5.58 -29.12 -6.63
N THR A 814 4.51 -28.44 -7.02
CA THR A 814 3.14 -28.77 -6.59
C THR A 814 2.40 -29.67 -7.59
N THR A 815 3.03 -30.07 -8.69
CA THR A 815 2.42 -30.91 -9.74
C THR A 815 1.91 -32.26 -9.20
N PRO A 816 2.68 -33.01 -8.39
CA PRO A 816 2.18 -34.27 -7.82
C PRO A 816 0.96 -34.05 -6.92
N LEU A 817 0.93 -32.95 -6.17
CA LEU A 817 -0.17 -32.60 -5.27
C LEU A 817 -1.45 -32.28 -6.04
N ARG A 818 -1.36 -31.45 -7.08
CA ARG A 818 -2.50 -31.11 -7.94
C ARG A 818 -3.05 -32.35 -8.63
N ARG A 819 -2.17 -33.23 -9.12
CA ARG A 819 -2.58 -34.47 -9.76
C ARG A 819 -3.40 -35.36 -8.81
N ALA A 820 -2.95 -35.52 -7.57
CA ALA A 820 -3.69 -36.30 -6.57
C ALA A 820 -5.02 -35.63 -6.21
N GLN A 821 -5.03 -34.31 -6.02
CA GLN A 821 -6.24 -33.53 -5.76
C GLN A 821 -7.28 -33.69 -6.88
N GLU A 822 -6.90 -33.49 -8.14
CA GLU A 822 -7.78 -33.65 -9.31
C GLU A 822 -8.39 -35.06 -9.40
N LEU A 823 -7.61 -36.09 -9.08
CA LEU A 823 -8.07 -37.48 -9.07
C LEU A 823 -9.13 -37.74 -7.99
N ILE A 824 -8.93 -37.18 -6.79
CA ILE A 824 -9.88 -37.31 -5.67
C ILE A 824 -11.16 -36.55 -6.00
N GLU A 825 -11.06 -35.29 -6.44
CA GLU A 825 -12.20 -34.43 -6.71
C GLU A 825 -13.10 -34.93 -7.85
N ARG A 826 -12.51 -35.60 -8.86
CA ARG A 826 -13.27 -36.21 -9.97
C ARG A 826 -13.81 -37.62 -9.65
N GLY A 827 -13.56 -38.15 -8.45
CA GLY A 827 -13.99 -39.50 -8.05
C GLY A 827 -13.31 -40.62 -8.83
N ALA A 828 -12.00 -40.52 -9.09
CA ALA A 828 -11.24 -41.56 -9.77
C ALA A 828 -11.20 -42.88 -8.98
N PRO A 829 -10.91 -44.03 -9.63
CA PRO A 829 -10.75 -45.31 -8.94
C PRO A 829 -9.68 -45.26 -7.84
N GLN A 830 -9.96 -45.89 -6.69
CA GLN A 830 -9.06 -45.89 -5.53
C GLN A 830 -7.59 -46.26 -5.86
N PRO A 831 -7.29 -47.27 -6.71
CA PRO A 831 -5.91 -47.58 -7.05
C PRO A 831 -5.16 -46.45 -7.78
N GLU A 832 -5.87 -45.63 -8.57
CA GLU A 832 -5.26 -44.46 -9.22
C GLU A 832 -4.97 -43.35 -8.19
N VAL A 833 -5.89 -43.14 -7.25
CA VAL A 833 -5.74 -42.18 -6.15
C VAL A 833 -4.56 -42.60 -5.26
N ASP A 834 -4.50 -43.86 -4.85
CA ASP A 834 -3.43 -44.40 -4.00
C ASP A 834 -2.06 -44.27 -4.68
N ALA A 835 -1.97 -44.58 -5.99
CA ALA A 835 -0.74 -44.40 -6.75
C ALA A 835 -0.30 -42.93 -6.83
N ALA A 836 -1.24 -42.00 -7.00
CA ALA A 836 -0.94 -40.57 -7.01
C ALA A 836 -0.53 -40.04 -5.64
N LEU A 837 -1.17 -40.48 -4.56
CA LEU A 837 -0.81 -40.14 -3.18
C LEU A 837 0.57 -40.71 -2.81
N ALA A 838 0.90 -41.92 -3.27
CA ALA A 838 2.21 -42.53 -3.07
C ALA A 838 3.33 -41.81 -3.84
N ALA A 839 3.01 -41.18 -4.97
CA ALA A 839 3.95 -40.35 -5.72
C ALA A 839 4.29 -39.02 -5.02
N ILE A 840 3.53 -38.62 -4.00
CA ILE A 840 3.85 -37.50 -3.12
C ILE A 840 4.93 -37.95 -2.13
N THR A 841 6.15 -37.50 -2.38
CA THR A 841 7.35 -37.78 -1.59
C THR A 841 8.11 -36.48 -1.37
N ALA A 842 9.01 -36.44 -0.38
CA ALA A 842 9.82 -35.25 -0.12
C ALA A 842 10.64 -34.79 -1.34
N ASP A 843 11.19 -35.72 -2.11
CA ASP A 843 11.98 -35.42 -3.31
C ASP A 843 11.09 -34.97 -4.48
N SER A 844 9.93 -35.59 -4.67
CA SER A 844 9.04 -35.25 -5.80
C SER A 844 8.36 -33.89 -5.65
N ILE A 845 8.13 -33.43 -4.42
CA ILE A 845 7.59 -32.08 -4.16
C ILE A 845 8.68 -31.07 -3.80
N GLY A 846 9.92 -31.51 -3.61
CA GLY A 846 11.08 -30.70 -3.25
C GLY A 846 10.88 -29.91 -1.96
N VAL A 847 10.74 -30.60 -0.83
CA VAL A 847 10.58 -29.97 0.49
C VAL A 847 11.83 -29.17 0.86
N MET A 848 11.63 -27.90 1.18
CA MET A 848 12.67 -26.99 1.68
C MET A 848 12.17 -26.25 2.92
N PHE A 849 13.06 -25.94 3.86
CA PHE A 849 12.78 -25.16 5.05
C PHE A 849 13.38 -23.76 4.93
N LEU A 850 12.61 -22.73 5.28
CA LEU A 850 13.11 -21.35 5.41
C LEU A 850 13.08 -20.91 6.87
N ASP A 851 13.88 -19.90 7.20
CA ASP A 851 13.85 -19.24 8.52
C ASP A 851 13.94 -20.20 9.73
N PRO A 852 14.92 -21.14 9.80
CA PRO A 852 15.06 -21.97 10.98
C PRO A 852 15.30 -21.11 12.21
N ARG A 853 14.59 -21.41 13.30
CA ARG A 853 14.66 -20.65 14.56
C ARG A 853 15.15 -21.44 15.75
N ALA A 854 15.81 -22.57 15.49
CA ALA A 854 16.52 -23.31 16.53
C ALA A 854 17.56 -22.42 17.20
N ILE A 855 17.27 -21.99 18.43
CA ILE A 855 18.25 -21.46 19.37
C ILE A 855 18.44 -22.61 20.35
N GLY A 856 19.46 -23.43 20.12
CA GLY A 856 19.62 -24.68 20.84
C GLY A 856 19.57 -24.51 22.36
N PHE A 857 19.20 -25.59 23.04
CA PHE A 857 19.28 -25.62 24.49
C PHE A 857 20.75 -25.61 24.92
N ARG A 858 21.19 -24.48 25.48
CA ARG A 858 22.59 -24.24 25.92
C ARG A 858 23.62 -24.58 24.83
N SER A 859 23.24 -24.40 23.57
CA SER A 859 24.05 -24.69 22.39
C SER A 859 23.71 -23.67 21.30
N ASP A 860 24.69 -23.34 20.46
CA ASP A 860 24.59 -22.29 19.45
C ASP A 860 25.31 -22.73 18.15
N GLY A 861 24.96 -22.09 17.03
CA GLY A 861 25.60 -22.33 15.73
C GLY A 861 25.41 -23.78 15.24
N GLY A 862 26.46 -24.40 14.70
CA GLY A 862 26.38 -25.75 14.13
C GLY A 862 26.20 -26.86 15.18
N GLU A 863 26.50 -26.57 16.44
CA GLU A 863 26.33 -27.52 17.55
C GLU A 863 24.96 -27.39 18.22
N THR A 864 24.05 -26.60 17.64
CA THR A 864 22.68 -26.40 18.13
C THR A 864 21.96 -27.72 18.30
N ARG A 865 21.48 -27.99 19.51
CA ARG A 865 20.74 -29.18 19.89
C ARG A 865 19.53 -28.81 20.74
N ASP A 866 18.37 -29.36 20.41
CA ASP A 866 17.13 -29.15 21.17
C ASP A 866 16.23 -30.40 21.10
N ASP A 867 15.08 -30.33 21.76
CA ASP A 867 14.05 -31.36 21.72
C ASP A 867 13.46 -31.50 20.29
N PRO A 868 13.63 -32.66 19.62
CA PRO A 868 13.05 -32.91 18.29
C PRO A 868 11.53 -32.76 18.23
N MET A 869 10.84 -32.90 19.36
CA MET A 869 9.39 -32.73 19.43
C MET A 869 8.96 -31.32 19.04
N TYR A 870 9.85 -30.33 19.18
CA TYR A 870 9.63 -28.93 18.83
C TYR A 870 9.21 -28.75 17.35
N ASP A 871 9.71 -29.61 16.45
CA ASP A 871 9.52 -29.51 15.00
C ASP A 871 8.18 -30.10 14.49
N ASN A 872 7.28 -30.52 15.37
CA ASN A 872 5.95 -31.04 15.00
C ASN A 872 4.91 -29.94 14.72
N LYS A 873 5.33 -28.72 14.39
CA LYS A 873 4.45 -27.59 14.11
C LYS A 873 3.50 -27.74 12.91
N PRO A 874 3.67 -28.63 11.91
CA PRO A 874 2.58 -28.88 10.97
C PRO A 874 1.23 -29.18 11.68
N TRP A 875 1.26 -29.89 12.82
CA TRP A 875 0.07 -30.12 13.64
C TRP A 875 -0.40 -28.87 14.41
N HIS A 876 0.50 -27.93 14.69
CA HIS A 876 0.22 -26.62 15.31
C HIS A 876 -0.64 -25.79 14.36
N ASN A 877 -0.25 -25.77 13.08
CA ASN A 877 -0.92 -25.05 12.01
C ASN A 877 -2.33 -25.59 11.71
N SER A 878 -2.49 -26.92 11.71
CA SER A 878 -3.75 -27.59 11.35
C SER A 878 -4.66 -27.90 12.54
N ILE A 879 -4.23 -28.77 13.44
CA ILE A 879 -5.04 -29.21 14.59
C ILE A 879 -5.11 -28.11 15.66
N GLY A 880 -4.02 -27.37 15.85
CA GLY A 880 -3.98 -26.21 16.75
C GLY A 880 -4.52 -24.92 16.15
N HIS A 881 -5.11 -24.95 14.94
CA HIS A 881 -5.72 -23.79 14.29
C HIS A 881 -4.79 -22.57 14.09
N TYR A 882 -3.47 -22.75 14.11
CA TYR A 882 -2.56 -21.61 13.99
C TYR A 882 -2.61 -20.96 12.60
N ASP A 883 -2.84 -21.69 11.51
CA ASP A 883 -3.00 -21.05 10.19
C ASP A 883 -4.25 -20.13 10.18
N GLU A 884 -5.34 -20.56 10.79
CA GLU A 884 -6.55 -19.75 10.90
C GLU A 884 -6.32 -18.49 11.75
N MET A 885 -5.60 -18.62 12.87
CA MET A 885 -5.24 -17.47 13.72
C MET A 885 -4.22 -16.53 13.05
N HIS A 886 -3.20 -17.08 12.40
CA HIS A 886 -2.11 -16.33 11.77
C HIS A 886 -2.59 -15.48 10.60
N TYR A 887 -3.53 -16.01 9.81
CA TYR A 887 -4.18 -15.32 8.70
C TYR A 887 -5.52 -14.67 9.08
N GLU A 888 -5.77 -14.49 10.39
CA GLU A 888 -6.92 -13.77 10.96
C GLU A 888 -8.29 -14.21 10.41
N GLN A 889 -8.48 -15.52 10.25
CA GLN A 889 -9.76 -16.12 9.87
C GLN A 889 -10.67 -16.36 11.09
N PHE A 890 -10.73 -15.41 12.02
CA PHE A 890 -11.50 -15.53 13.26
C PHE A 890 -11.91 -14.18 13.87
N ASP A 891 -13.00 -14.22 14.62
CA ASP A 891 -13.43 -13.17 15.54
C ASP A 891 -13.11 -13.53 17.00
N LEU A 892 -12.85 -12.52 17.83
CA LEU A 892 -12.57 -12.66 19.26
C LEU A 892 -13.62 -11.92 20.09
N ALA A 893 -14.21 -12.60 21.07
CA ALA A 893 -14.96 -11.95 22.14
C ALA A 893 -14.28 -12.19 23.49
N VAL A 894 -14.15 -11.13 24.29
CA VAL A 894 -13.55 -11.19 25.64
C VAL A 894 -14.55 -10.58 26.63
N ASP A 895 -14.86 -11.32 27.68
CA ASP A 895 -15.76 -10.94 28.77
C ASP A 895 -15.23 -11.43 30.12
N VAL A 896 -15.96 -11.19 31.21
CA VAL A 896 -15.63 -11.65 32.57
C VAL A 896 -16.86 -12.31 33.19
N ALA A 897 -16.69 -13.54 33.68
CA ALA A 897 -17.76 -14.27 34.36
C ALA A 897 -18.04 -13.71 35.76
N ASP A 898 -19.18 -14.10 36.36
CA ASP A 898 -19.61 -13.65 37.70
C ASP A 898 -18.58 -13.94 38.81
N ASP A 899 -17.76 -14.96 38.65
CA ASP A 899 -16.70 -15.34 39.60
C ASP A 899 -15.36 -14.61 39.35
N GLY A 900 -15.33 -13.69 38.39
CA GLY A 900 -14.14 -12.92 37.99
C GLY A 900 -13.22 -13.64 36.99
N SER A 901 -13.58 -14.83 36.51
CA SER A 901 -12.77 -15.53 35.50
C SER A 901 -12.91 -14.86 34.11
N PRO A 902 -11.82 -14.64 33.36
CA PRO A 902 -11.90 -14.19 31.99
C PRO A 902 -12.63 -15.22 31.12
N VAL A 903 -13.48 -14.74 30.23
CA VAL A 903 -14.19 -15.51 29.20
C VAL A 903 -13.63 -15.08 27.86
N VAL A 904 -13.12 -16.03 27.08
CA VAL A 904 -12.55 -15.78 25.75
C VAL A 904 -13.18 -16.74 24.75
N ASP A 905 -13.94 -16.21 23.80
CA ASP A 905 -14.51 -16.98 22.70
C ASP A 905 -13.73 -16.69 21.41
N VAL A 906 -13.18 -17.73 20.79
CA VAL A 906 -12.50 -17.66 19.49
C VAL A 906 -13.42 -18.29 18.44
N ARG A 907 -13.96 -17.47 17.54
CA ARG A 907 -14.93 -17.91 16.53
C ARG A 907 -14.31 -17.86 15.14
N PHE A 908 -13.90 -19.01 14.63
CA PHE A 908 -13.35 -19.11 13.26
C PHE A 908 -14.43 -18.85 12.21
N HIS A 909 -14.06 -18.18 11.12
CA HIS A 909 -14.98 -17.86 10.03
C HIS A 909 -15.43 -19.13 9.30
N ASP A 910 -16.74 -19.24 9.06
CA ASP A 910 -17.31 -20.38 8.34
C ASP A 910 -16.80 -20.48 6.89
N GLY A 911 -16.38 -21.68 6.48
CA GLY A 911 -15.93 -21.95 5.12
C GLY A 911 -14.56 -21.35 4.80
N ASN A 912 -13.80 -20.95 5.82
CA ASN A 912 -12.44 -20.46 5.61
C ASN A 912 -11.57 -21.58 4.96
N PRO A 913 -10.57 -21.22 4.14
CA PRO A 913 -9.83 -22.21 3.36
C PRO A 913 -9.14 -23.30 4.18
N TYR A 914 -8.62 -22.96 5.36
CA TYR A 914 -7.89 -23.87 6.24
C TYR A 914 -8.84 -24.86 6.91
N GLN A 915 -9.99 -24.39 7.41
CA GLN A 915 -11.05 -25.25 7.95
C GLN A 915 -11.49 -26.31 6.92
N VAL A 916 -11.65 -25.91 5.65
CA VAL A 916 -12.04 -26.82 4.57
C VAL A 916 -10.96 -27.87 4.31
N ALA A 917 -9.71 -27.46 4.18
CA ALA A 917 -8.60 -28.36 3.84
C ALA A 917 -8.18 -29.29 4.99
N TYR A 918 -8.26 -28.81 6.23
CA TYR A 918 -7.88 -29.55 7.43
C TYR A 918 -9.03 -30.36 8.04
N ALA A 919 -10.21 -30.35 7.42
CA ALA A 919 -11.34 -31.17 7.83
C ALA A 919 -10.96 -32.66 7.89
N GLY A 920 -10.92 -33.22 9.11
CA GLY A 920 -10.55 -34.61 9.35
C GLY A 920 -9.05 -34.87 9.58
N MET A 921 -8.21 -33.82 9.65
CA MET A 921 -6.76 -33.96 9.86
C MET A 921 -6.41 -34.69 11.17
N ALA A 922 -7.22 -34.51 12.22
CA ALA A 922 -7.12 -35.24 13.49
C ALA A 922 -7.10 -36.77 13.30
N LYS A 923 -7.87 -37.31 12.34
CA LYS A 923 -7.91 -38.76 12.05
C LYS A 923 -6.68 -39.25 11.27
N ARG A 924 -5.90 -38.33 10.70
CA ARG A 924 -4.67 -38.62 9.95
C ARG A 924 -3.43 -38.56 10.84
N PHE A 925 -3.54 -38.05 12.07
CA PHE A 925 -2.42 -37.93 13.01
C PHE A 925 -1.70 -39.27 13.24
N ALA A 926 -2.39 -40.28 13.78
CA ALA A 926 -1.76 -41.56 14.10
C ALA A 926 -1.13 -42.26 12.87
N PRO A 927 -1.81 -42.37 11.70
CA PRO A 927 -1.21 -42.95 10.50
C PRO A 927 0.06 -42.23 10.02
N VAL A 928 0.07 -40.89 10.02
CA VAL A 928 1.24 -40.11 9.59
C VAL A 928 2.40 -40.32 10.55
N MET A 929 2.15 -40.24 11.86
CA MET A 929 3.19 -40.47 12.88
C MET A 929 3.74 -41.90 12.80
N ALA A 930 2.91 -42.90 12.53
CA ALA A 930 3.31 -44.28 12.36
C ALA A 930 4.18 -44.49 11.10
N ALA A 931 3.87 -43.78 10.01
CA ALA A 931 4.69 -43.79 8.79
C ALA A 931 6.07 -43.15 9.00
N VAL A 932 6.16 -42.11 9.84
CA VAL A 932 7.41 -41.39 10.11
C VAL A 932 8.30 -42.11 11.12
N TYR A 933 7.77 -42.48 12.28
CA TYR A 933 8.55 -43.03 13.40
C TYR A 933 8.57 -44.56 13.45
N GLY A 934 7.71 -45.22 12.67
CA GLY A 934 7.46 -46.66 12.72
C GLY A 934 6.23 -47.00 13.56
N ALA A 935 5.77 -48.25 13.45
CA ALA A 935 4.56 -48.73 14.09
C ALA A 935 4.79 -50.01 14.90
N ASP A 936 4.02 -50.22 15.97
CA ASP A 936 3.95 -51.49 16.69
C ASP A 936 3.14 -52.56 15.95
N ALA A 937 2.96 -53.72 16.57
CA ALA A 937 2.18 -54.83 16.01
C ALA A 937 0.68 -54.50 15.81
N HIS A 938 0.18 -53.42 16.40
CA HIS A 938 -1.19 -52.93 16.28
C HIS A 938 -1.30 -51.74 15.30
N GLY A 939 -0.19 -51.36 14.65
CA GLY A 939 -0.15 -50.23 13.72
C GLY A 939 -0.04 -48.87 14.40
N MET A 940 0.27 -48.84 15.70
CA MET A 940 0.36 -47.60 16.48
C MET A 940 1.76 -47.00 16.41
N PRO A 941 1.90 -45.68 16.29
CA PRO A 941 3.21 -45.02 16.23
C PRO A 941 4.07 -45.30 17.46
N VAL A 942 5.32 -45.72 17.23
CA VAL A 942 6.31 -45.94 18.29
C VAL A 942 7.50 -45.02 18.05
N VAL A 943 7.88 -44.26 19.09
CA VAL A 943 9.14 -43.51 19.11
C VAL A 943 10.12 -44.27 20.00
N PRO A 944 11.11 -45.00 19.44
CA PRO A 944 11.90 -45.98 20.20
C PRO A 944 12.60 -45.43 21.45
N ASP A 945 13.01 -44.17 21.40
CA ASP A 945 13.78 -43.52 22.47
C ASP A 945 12.91 -42.66 23.40
N ASP A 946 11.59 -42.65 23.20
CA ASP A 946 10.63 -41.86 23.97
C ASP A 946 9.28 -42.58 24.14
N PRO A 947 9.09 -43.35 25.22
CA PRO A 947 7.82 -44.04 25.48
C PRO A 947 6.66 -43.10 25.82
N TYR A 948 6.94 -41.84 26.16
CA TYR A 948 5.95 -40.83 26.56
C TYR A 948 5.81 -39.71 25.54
N TRP A 949 6.26 -39.94 24.31
CA TRP A 949 6.34 -38.94 23.25
C TRP A 949 4.99 -38.25 22.98
N LEU A 950 3.87 -38.96 23.12
CA LEU A 950 2.54 -38.40 22.89
C LEU A 950 2.19 -37.33 23.94
N VAL A 951 2.54 -37.57 25.20
CA VAL A 951 2.33 -36.60 26.30
C VAL A 951 3.22 -35.38 26.07
N ARG A 952 4.49 -35.63 25.74
CA ARG A 952 5.48 -34.59 25.43
C ARG A 952 5.09 -33.77 24.22
N PHE A 953 4.52 -34.40 23.18
CA PHE A 953 3.97 -33.72 22.02
C PHE A 953 2.90 -32.71 22.46
N VAL A 954 1.84 -33.17 23.13
CA VAL A 954 0.74 -32.29 23.58
C VAL A 954 1.25 -31.16 24.48
N PHE A 955 2.15 -31.46 25.41
CA PHE A 955 2.81 -30.47 26.24
C PHE A 955 3.58 -29.43 25.40
N THR A 956 4.46 -29.88 24.51
CA THR A 956 5.30 -29.02 23.67
C THR A 956 4.44 -28.09 22.81
N MET A 957 3.34 -28.58 22.24
CA MET A 957 2.38 -27.76 21.48
C MET A 957 1.78 -26.63 22.33
N GLY A 958 1.35 -26.95 23.57
CA GLY A 958 0.86 -25.94 24.50
C GLY A 958 1.92 -24.90 24.87
N THR A 959 3.18 -25.31 25.03
CA THR A 959 4.28 -24.38 25.30
C THR A 959 4.60 -23.47 24.11
N HIS A 960 4.48 -23.96 22.87
CA HIS A 960 4.67 -23.14 21.67
C HIS A 960 3.67 -22.00 21.63
N PHE A 961 2.39 -22.34 21.73
CA PHE A 961 1.30 -21.37 21.71
C PHE A 961 1.43 -20.35 22.85
N THR A 962 1.60 -20.78 24.09
CA THR A 962 1.69 -19.86 25.26
C THR A 962 2.93 -18.98 25.25
N ALA A 963 4.02 -19.38 24.56
CA ALA A 963 5.25 -18.59 24.43
C ALA A 963 5.32 -17.73 23.15
N MET A 964 4.35 -17.79 22.25
CA MET A 964 4.31 -17.02 21.00
C MET A 964 3.63 -15.63 21.03
N PRO A 965 2.82 -15.22 22.02
CA PRO A 965 2.10 -13.95 21.96
C PRO A 965 2.96 -12.69 21.69
N PRO A 966 4.19 -12.52 22.23
CA PRO A 966 4.97 -11.30 21.98
C PRO A 966 5.25 -11.02 20.50
N PHE A 967 5.38 -12.06 19.68
CA PHE A 967 5.71 -11.93 18.25
C PHE A 967 4.48 -11.62 17.37
N HIS A 968 3.29 -11.52 17.97
CA HIS A 968 2.03 -11.35 17.27
C HIS A 968 1.31 -10.05 17.65
N PHE A 969 1.98 -9.17 18.40
CA PHE A 969 1.47 -7.82 18.65
C PHE A 969 1.37 -7.03 17.34
N LEU A 970 0.25 -6.33 17.18
CA LEU A 970 0.01 -5.43 16.08
C LEU A 970 0.26 -4.00 16.54
N SER A 971 0.95 -3.23 15.69
CA SER A 971 1.11 -1.79 15.87
C SER A 971 0.25 -1.01 14.88
N GLU A 972 -0.14 0.18 15.30
CA GLU A 972 -0.81 1.20 14.51
C GLU A 972 0.12 1.83 13.47
N VAL A 973 -0.46 2.69 12.62
CA VAL A 973 0.19 3.26 11.42
C VAL A 973 1.41 4.11 11.75
N ASP A 974 1.49 4.58 12.98
CA ASP A 974 2.59 5.37 13.49
C ASP A 974 3.61 4.57 14.31
N GLY A 975 3.43 3.24 14.37
CA GLY A 975 4.23 2.34 15.18
C GLY A 975 3.79 2.25 16.64
N THR A 976 2.75 2.98 17.07
CA THR A 976 2.22 2.86 18.43
C THR A 976 1.46 1.55 18.60
N LEU A 977 1.52 0.95 19.79
CA LEU A 977 0.77 -0.27 20.10
C LEU A 977 -0.54 0.11 20.77
N VAL A 978 -1.68 -0.27 20.18
CA VAL A 978 -2.98 -0.13 20.84
C VAL A 978 -3.19 -1.30 21.78
N ASP A 979 -3.11 -1.00 23.07
CA ASP A 979 -3.29 -1.95 24.16
C ASP A 979 -4.79 -2.19 24.42
N SER A 980 -5.41 -2.99 23.55
CA SER A 980 -6.77 -3.50 23.76
C SER A 980 -6.92 -4.94 23.30
N PRO A 981 -7.78 -5.76 23.94
CA PRO A 981 -8.01 -7.14 23.53
C PRO A 981 -8.45 -7.32 22.08
N LEU A 982 -9.25 -6.40 21.54
CA LEU A 982 -9.73 -6.48 20.16
C LEU A 982 -8.63 -6.14 19.14
N SER A 983 -7.82 -5.11 19.44
CA SER A 983 -6.66 -4.74 18.61
C SER A 983 -5.58 -5.81 18.65
N GLN A 984 -5.41 -6.47 19.81
CA GLN A 984 -4.44 -7.54 20.04
C GLN A 984 -5.11 -8.93 20.07
N ARG A 985 -6.09 -9.15 19.19
CA ARG A 985 -6.88 -10.40 19.18
C ARG A 985 -6.06 -11.65 18.89
N ARG A 986 -5.10 -11.55 17.98
CA ARG A 986 -4.23 -12.66 17.56
C ARG A 986 -3.37 -13.20 18.70
N PRO A 987 -2.60 -12.37 19.44
CA PRO A 987 -1.81 -12.88 20.55
C PRO A 987 -2.68 -13.45 21.69
N ILE A 988 -3.92 -12.96 21.90
CA ILE A 988 -4.86 -13.57 22.86
C ILE A 988 -5.33 -14.94 22.38
N ALA A 989 -5.79 -15.06 21.13
CA ALA A 989 -6.27 -16.33 20.56
C ALA A 989 -5.19 -17.42 20.64
N ILE A 990 -3.94 -17.06 20.28
CA ILE A 990 -2.76 -17.93 20.40
C ILE A 990 -2.52 -18.34 21.86
N TYR A 991 -2.62 -17.40 22.80
CA TYR A 991 -2.44 -17.68 24.23
C TYR A 991 -3.48 -18.69 24.75
N VAL A 992 -4.76 -18.48 24.48
CA VAL A 992 -5.84 -19.34 25.00
C VAL A 992 -5.87 -20.72 24.34
N GLU A 993 -5.45 -20.82 23.07
CA GLU A 993 -5.26 -22.11 22.42
C GLU A 993 -4.15 -22.91 23.13
N GLY A 994 -3.05 -22.26 23.50
CA GLY A 994 -2.00 -22.88 24.30
C GLY A 994 -2.47 -23.40 25.66
N LEU A 995 -3.41 -22.71 26.31
CA LEU A 995 -4.00 -23.19 27.56
C LEU A 995 -4.81 -24.49 27.37
N LYS A 996 -5.53 -24.66 26.26
CA LYS A 996 -6.24 -25.92 25.95
C LYS A 996 -5.26 -27.08 25.90
N TRP A 997 -4.18 -26.93 25.14
CA TRP A 997 -3.15 -27.96 24.99
C TRP A 997 -2.45 -28.30 26.31
N LEU A 998 -2.08 -27.30 27.13
CA LEU A 998 -1.47 -27.55 28.43
C LEU A 998 -2.43 -28.22 29.41
N ASN A 999 -3.72 -27.86 29.41
CA ASN A 999 -4.72 -28.58 30.21
C ASN A 999 -4.85 -30.04 29.75
N TRP A 1000 -4.87 -30.33 28.44
CA TRP A 1000 -4.89 -31.72 27.94
C TRP A 1000 -3.65 -32.50 28.34
N ALA A 1001 -2.46 -31.88 28.34
CA ALA A 1001 -1.23 -32.53 28.83
C ALA A 1001 -1.32 -32.87 30.32
N VAL A 1002 -1.92 -31.99 31.14
CA VAL A 1002 -2.15 -32.26 32.56
C VAL A 1002 -3.19 -33.38 32.75
N GLU A 1003 -4.31 -33.36 32.01
CA GLU A 1003 -5.32 -34.44 32.05
C GLU A 1003 -4.71 -35.81 31.70
N MET A 1004 -3.77 -35.82 30.75
CA MET A 1004 -3.01 -37.03 30.40
C MET A 1004 -2.14 -37.52 31.56
N LEU A 1005 -1.40 -36.62 32.20
CA LEU A 1005 -0.53 -36.94 33.33
C LEU A 1005 -1.29 -37.35 34.59
N GLU A 1006 -2.49 -36.79 34.80
CA GLU A 1006 -3.43 -37.17 35.85
C GLU A 1006 -4.17 -38.50 35.55
N GLY A 1007 -4.07 -39.01 34.31
CA GLY A 1007 -4.74 -40.23 33.87
C GLY A 1007 -6.24 -40.08 33.61
N SER A 1008 -6.78 -38.86 33.64
CA SER A 1008 -8.19 -38.58 33.32
C SER A 1008 -8.46 -38.60 31.81
N ARG A 1009 -7.42 -38.40 30.99
CA ARG A 1009 -7.43 -38.60 29.54
C ARG A 1009 -6.62 -39.85 29.17
N THR A 1010 -7.28 -40.85 28.60
CA THR A 1010 -6.68 -42.16 28.28
C THR A 1010 -6.36 -42.36 26.78
N GLU A 1011 -6.73 -41.40 25.93
CA GLU A 1011 -6.51 -41.44 24.48
C GLU A 1011 -6.33 -40.01 23.94
N PHE A 1012 -5.55 -39.86 22.86
CA PHE A 1012 -5.44 -38.61 22.10
C PHE A 1012 -5.26 -38.87 20.61
N LEU A 1013 -6.11 -38.24 19.79
CA LEU A 1013 -6.07 -38.31 18.32
C LEU A 1013 -5.96 -39.74 17.77
N GLY A 1014 -6.68 -40.70 18.39
CA GLY A 1014 -6.68 -42.11 17.99
C GLY A 1014 -5.56 -42.94 18.59
N ILE A 1015 -4.72 -42.39 19.47
CA ILE A 1015 -3.59 -43.08 20.10
C ILE A 1015 -3.86 -43.27 21.60
N PRO A 1016 -3.93 -44.52 22.11
CA PRO A 1016 -4.01 -44.81 23.53
C PRO A 1016 -2.80 -44.27 24.28
N MET A 1017 -3.05 -43.78 25.49
CA MET A 1017 -1.99 -43.29 26.36
C MET A 1017 -1.10 -44.45 26.86
N PRO A 1018 0.24 -44.29 26.84
CA PRO A 1018 1.13 -45.25 27.48
C PRO A 1018 0.91 -45.28 29.00
N ALA A 1019 1.15 -46.43 29.64
CA ALA A 1019 1.07 -46.53 31.10
C ALA A 1019 2.11 -45.61 31.75
N LEU A 1020 1.66 -44.68 32.61
CA LEU A 1020 2.53 -43.75 33.31
C LEU A 1020 3.33 -44.50 34.38
N PRO A 1021 4.58 -44.11 34.65
CA PRO A 1021 5.49 -44.87 35.50
C PRO A 1021 5.03 -44.96 36.96
N TYR A 1022 4.14 -44.06 37.37
CA TYR A 1022 3.54 -43.95 38.71
C TYR A 1022 2.09 -44.45 38.79
N SER A 1023 1.49 -44.80 37.65
CA SER A 1023 0.15 -45.39 37.61
C SER A 1023 0.22 -46.91 37.81
N THR A 1024 0.47 -47.36 39.05
CA THR A 1024 0.23 -48.77 39.40
C THR A 1024 -1.27 -49.03 39.57
N PRO A 1025 -1.81 -50.17 39.09
CA PRO A 1025 -3.13 -50.59 39.48
C PRO A 1025 -3.10 -50.94 40.97
N ASN A 1026 -3.86 -50.19 41.78
CA ASN A 1026 -4.15 -50.60 43.15
C ASN A 1026 -4.83 -51.97 43.10
N GLY A 1027 -4.06 -53.00 43.46
CA GLY A 1027 -4.62 -54.26 43.90
C GLY A 1027 -5.42 -54.05 45.18
N ASP A 1028 -6.57 -54.71 45.24
CA ASP A 1028 -7.46 -54.81 46.39
C ASP A 1028 -6.73 -54.76 47.75
N ASN A 1029 -7.11 -53.80 48.58
CA ASN A 1029 -7.57 -54.12 49.94
C ASN A 1029 -8.41 -53.00 50.53
N ARG A 1030 -9.47 -53.44 51.22
CA ARG A 1030 -10.40 -52.69 52.05
C ARG A 1030 -9.74 -51.80 53.09
#